data_AF-A0A4P9ZI96-F1
#
_entry.id   AF-A0A4P9ZI96-F1
#
_cell.length_a   1.000
_cell.length_b   1.000
_cell.length_c   1.000
_cell.angle_alpha   90.00
_cell.angle_beta   90.00
_cell.angle_gamma   90.00
#
_symmetry.space_group_name_H-M   'P 1'
#
loop_
_entity.id
_entity.type
_entity.pdbx_description
1 polymer ?
#
loop_
_entity_poly.entity_id
_entity_poly.type
_entity_poly.pdbx_seq_one_letter_code
_entity_poly.pdbx_strand_id
1 'polypeptide(L)'
;MSDQALLSISNFIKVEEDLLKVAALREQFVKDKSSIDVKLKATTQQQIESIISNLEKLNTSAEKLSAIHENVDRINAIHDELITNVKEYATLRETSDIFQRMVQTQNLYTDIANFRKYTEYIGNMIDAEFEAVSQNIEYPLFNILRIHYNVTQARNFLDYLKKASESLSDDTKSIVARITAPARGVIRKFDDLLKEIIISITEAVKEGNKEMVAKLVLVIHYEATEDAKLFLTQSLDLMDGTLNTTDYSTFRAAPRRYQKFFYDKLEESLTDTFDKCMDYYKDDPMSVYDNLNWLEDELIFVERSLVDLFPASWKVGQFIHKTYFNLLHKFTIDRINTNPPAEDLMRILSYDSHYSSFIASLRGSKTTKKEERSILGEQLKDSVLSDYMAVIVTKMQEWNENLMKQEAIDFTVRLEPDVYTYRQTFEDLDDNENLISGDVITDVYVLPDFKTTLTMLTQQADAAGDSGYGKVLVGVIENWAICYNKRVAAYMELIEKEMIKYMSIYNNEAFLIKELKTKRFLRMQSTPQPQYDLENMAEEQLAEISKPGLLEYLIALGNTYVINTDRLQDSFLPKYKSKVHLTYQEKIEQAFEDTIGPSMDLNALAIRSVTEIIINDLLPALSVVFTNKWYESDKVTEEPVAKRIVDTVTEYMSELRGYASLDFYSLTFAVLIDTLMAQYLRIGYQNILHGDGRKIERGATKRDKNFREALDRDIKLFFDGLNPLLSGKDRAYLVKSLTSLDFLISLHDCATIIDDVPQLWENDILGLYYDCSVDYVRGALLCFKDVDDKMIPPLIERLKEIKKDYHDSVLQPEQSQAVVTLNNFSFV
;
A
#
# COMPACT_ATOMS: atom_id res chain seq x y z
N MET A 1 20.03 39.71 17.37
CA MET A 1 18.84 39.27 16.61
C MET A 1 19.21 37.98 15.94
N SER A 2 18.44 36.91 16.12
CA SER A 2 18.77 35.59 15.60
C SER A 2 18.58 35.54 14.09
N ASP A 3 19.56 34.99 13.35
CA ASP A 3 19.54 34.84 11.88
C ASP A 3 18.27 34.17 11.36
N GLN A 4 17.61 33.33 12.17
CA GLN A 4 16.30 32.74 11.86
C GLN A 4 15.20 33.78 11.60
N ALA A 5 15.17 34.87 12.37
CA ALA A 5 14.16 35.93 12.20
C ALA A 5 14.38 36.67 10.86
N LEU A 6 15.64 36.94 10.51
CA LEU A 6 16.02 37.53 9.23
C LEU A 6 15.75 36.59 8.05
N LEU A 7 15.96 35.28 8.21
CA LEU A 7 15.61 34.25 7.21
C LEU A 7 14.09 34.14 6.99
N SER A 8 13.28 34.20 8.05
CA SER A 8 11.83 34.25 7.90
C SER A 8 11.38 35.53 7.19
N ILE A 9 11.93 36.70 7.56
CA ILE A 9 11.60 37.97 6.90
C ILE A 9 12.00 37.97 5.42
N SER A 10 13.17 37.40 5.10
CA SER A 10 13.67 37.24 3.72
C SER A 10 12.78 36.31 2.88
N ASN A 11 12.22 35.26 3.48
CA ASN A 11 11.33 34.34 2.77
C ASN A 11 9.94 34.94 2.49
N PHE A 12 9.47 35.93 3.27
CA PHE A 12 8.16 36.55 3.11
C PHE A 12 8.14 37.77 2.17
N ILE A 13 9.28 38.28 1.71
CA ILE A 13 9.38 39.48 0.85
C ILE A 13 10.18 39.12 -0.42
N LYS A 14 9.57 38.37 -1.34
CA LYS A 14 10.19 38.04 -2.63
C LYS A 14 9.49 38.66 -3.85
N VAL A 15 8.27 39.17 -3.73
CA VAL A 15 7.50 39.78 -4.83
C VAL A 15 7.00 41.17 -4.44
N GLU A 16 6.91 42.09 -5.41
CA GLU A 16 6.50 43.49 -5.21
C GLU A 16 5.07 43.64 -4.64
N GLU A 17 4.18 42.66 -4.87
CA GLU A 17 2.84 42.58 -4.26
C GLU A 17 2.86 42.25 -2.76
N ASP A 18 3.92 41.60 -2.23
CA ASP A 18 4.02 41.26 -0.80
C ASP A 18 4.38 42.48 0.07
N LEU A 19 4.81 43.60 -0.51
CA LEU A 19 5.02 44.86 0.20
C LEU A 19 3.71 45.41 0.81
N LEU A 20 2.55 45.10 0.21
CA LEU A 20 1.24 45.46 0.76
C LEU A 20 0.90 44.66 2.03
N LYS A 21 1.42 43.43 2.19
CA LYS A 21 1.18 42.57 3.35
C LYS A 21 2.08 42.90 4.56
N VAL A 22 3.11 43.73 4.39
CA VAL A 22 4.05 44.10 5.47
C VAL A 22 3.35 44.83 6.62
N ALA A 23 2.33 45.64 6.34
CA ALA A 23 1.55 46.32 7.39
C ALA A 23 0.79 45.31 8.27
N ALA A 24 0.15 44.31 7.66
CA ALA A 24 -0.57 43.24 8.37
C ALA A 24 0.38 42.33 9.16
N LEU A 25 1.54 41.97 8.58
CA LEU A 25 2.56 41.19 9.28
C LEU A 25 3.17 41.97 10.45
N ARG A 26 3.37 43.29 10.30
CA ARG A 26 3.82 44.14 11.40
C ARG A 26 2.82 44.14 12.56
N GLU A 27 1.53 44.24 12.27
CA GLU A 27 0.49 44.16 13.31
C GLU A 27 0.48 42.79 14.00
N GLN A 28 0.66 41.70 13.23
CA GLN A 28 0.77 40.35 13.77
C GLN A 28 2.02 40.19 14.66
N PHE A 29 3.19 40.68 14.24
CA PHE A 29 4.41 40.65 15.07
C PHE A 29 4.31 41.54 16.31
N VAL A 30 3.59 42.66 16.25
CA VAL A 30 3.30 43.50 17.43
C VAL A 30 2.42 42.74 18.41
N LYS A 31 1.41 42.02 17.91
CA LYS A 31 0.54 41.17 18.73
C LYS A 31 1.32 40.01 19.36
N ASP A 32 2.15 39.33 18.59
CA ASP A 32 2.99 38.23 19.07
C ASP A 32 4.00 38.72 20.11
N LYS A 33 4.67 39.84 19.83
CA LYS A 33 5.56 40.50 20.80
C LYS A 33 4.80 40.86 22.08
N SER A 34 3.60 41.44 21.99
CA SER A 34 2.83 41.78 23.18
C SER A 34 2.45 40.55 24.00
N SER A 35 2.12 39.42 23.36
CA SER A 35 1.83 38.16 24.07
C SER A 35 3.08 37.57 24.73
N ILE A 36 4.22 37.65 24.04
CA ILE A 36 5.51 37.19 24.54
C ILE A 36 5.96 38.08 25.71
N ASP A 37 5.80 39.41 25.60
CA ASP A 37 6.12 40.36 26.66
C ASP A 37 5.23 40.14 27.90
N VAL A 38 3.94 39.83 27.72
CA VAL A 38 3.04 39.47 28.84
C VAL A 38 3.52 38.17 29.52
N LYS A 39 3.87 37.14 28.74
CA LYS A 39 4.40 35.88 29.29
C LYS A 39 5.75 36.08 29.97
N LEU A 40 6.66 36.84 29.36
CA LEU A 40 7.96 37.17 29.93
C LEU A 40 7.78 37.94 31.24
N LYS A 41 6.94 38.97 31.26
CA LYS A 41 6.69 39.76 32.47
C LYS A 41 6.08 38.92 33.59
N ALA A 42 5.13 38.05 33.29
CA ALA A 42 4.57 37.13 34.29
C ALA A 42 5.62 36.16 34.83
N THR A 43 6.45 35.60 33.95
CA THR A 43 7.50 34.63 34.32
C THR A 43 8.62 35.32 35.11
N THR A 44 9.07 36.49 34.69
CA THR A 44 10.09 37.26 35.42
C THR A 44 9.57 37.72 36.77
N GLN A 45 8.29 38.09 36.87
CA GLN A 45 7.69 38.45 38.15
C GLN A 45 7.60 37.25 39.11
N GLN A 46 7.20 36.07 38.64
CA GLN A 46 7.25 34.85 39.45
C GLN A 46 8.67 34.48 39.87
N GLN A 47 9.66 34.65 38.99
CA GLN A 47 11.07 34.42 39.35
C GLN A 47 11.56 35.43 40.38
N ILE A 48 11.20 36.72 40.25
CA ILE A 48 11.57 37.75 41.23
C ILE A 48 10.93 37.46 42.59
N GLU A 49 9.64 37.10 42.63
CA GLU A 49 8.96 36.71 43.88
C GLU A 49 9.61 35.46 44.51
N SER A 50 9.97 34.47 43.69
CA SER A 50 10.71 33.30 44.18
C SER A 50 12.09 33.67 44.70
N ILE A 51 12.82 34.57 44.04
CA ILE A 51 14.15 35.03 44.48
C ILE A 51 14.04 35.81 45.79
N ILE A 52 13.04 36.69 45.93
CA ILE A 52 12.79 37.45 47.16
C ILE A 52 12.43 36.50 48.31
N SER A 53 11.52 35.56 48.08
CA SER A 53 11.16 34.55 49.10
C SER A 53 12.35 33.68 49.49
N ASN A 54 13.19 33.31 48.52
CA ASN A 54 14.40 32.55 48.79
C ASN A 54 15.44 33.37 49.54
N LEU A 55 15.58 34.68 49.25
CA LEU A 55 16.45 35.60 50.00
C LEU A 55 15.96 35.79 51.44
N GLU A 56 14.65 35.92 51.67
CA GLU A 56 14.09 35.97 53.02
C GLU A 56 14.32 34.66 53.79
N LYS A 57 14.10 33.51 53.14
CA LYS A 57 14.40 32.20 53.73
C LYS A 57 15.89 32.01 54.01
N LEU A 58 16.76 32.52 53.14
CA LEU A 58 18.21 32.44 53.33
C LEU A 58 18.67 33.37 54.45
N ASN A 59 18.11 34.58 54.54
CA ASN A 59 18.44 35.51 55.62
C ASN A 59 17.98 34.96 56.98
N THR A 60 16.75 34.44 57.07
CA THR A 60 16.26 33.78 58.30
C THR A 60 17.04 32.51 58.63
N SER A 61 17.50 31.77 57.63
CA SER A 61 18.39 30.61 57.84
C SER A 61 19.77 31.03 58.30
N ALA A 62 20.32 32.14 57.79
CA ALA A 62 21.60 32.71 58.22
C ALA A 62 21.54 33.21 59.67
N GLU A 63 20.46 33.88 60.07
CA GLU A 63 20.23 34.27 61.46
C GLU A 63 20.13 33.04 62.38
N LYS A 64 19.36 32.01 61.98
CA LYS A 64 19.27 30.74 62.72
C LYS A 64 20.61 30.00 62.78
N LEU A 65 21.39 29.99 61.70
CA LEU A 65 22.73 29.40 61.67
C LEU A 65 23.69 30.15 62.57
N SER A 66 23.65 31.48 62.59
CA SER A 66 24.45 32.29 63.51
C SER A 66 24.08 31.99 64.97
N ALA A 67 22.78 31.87 65.27
CA ALA A 67 22.32 31.49 66.60
C ALA A 67 22.72 30.06 66.99
N ILE A 68 22.67 29.11 66.04
CA ILE A 68 23.16 27.74 66.26
C ILE A 68 24.67 27.73 66.47
N HIS A 69 25.43 28.49 65.67
CA HIS A 69 26.88 28.60 65.82
C HIS A 69 27.25 29.19 67.19
N GLU A 70 26.60 30.27 67.62
CA GLU A 70 26.78 30.80 68.98
C GLU A 70 26.43 29.77 70.06
N ASN A 71 25.36 29.00 69.88
CA ASN A 71 24.98 27.97 70.84
C ASN A 71 25.98 26.80 70.84
N VAL A 72 26.50 26.41 69.69
CA VAL A 72 27.54 25.37 69.55
C VAL A 72 28.85 25.86 70.16
N ASP A 73 29.23 27.12 69.95
CA ASP A 73 30.41 27.71 70.59
C ASP A 73 30.25 27.77 72.11
N ARG A 74 29.05 28.08 72.63
CA ARG A 74 28.77 28.01 74.07
C ARG A 74 28.84 26.57 74.59
N ILE A 75 28.32 25.60 73.84
CA ILE A 75 28.40 24.18 74.23
C ILE A 75 29.85 23.70 74.20
N ASN A 76 30.62 24.09 73.20
CA ASN A 76 32.06 23.77 73.11
C ASN A 76 32.84 24.44 74.24
N ALA A 77 32.53 25.69 74.59
CA ALA A 77 33.13 26.36 75.75
C ALA A 77 32.80 25.65 77.07
N ILE A 78 31.55 25.20 77.26
CA ILE A 78 31.15 24.39 78.42
C ILE A 78 31.85 23.01 78.40
N HIS A 79 31.99 22.40 77.22
CA HIS A 79 32.70 21.14 77.05
C HIS A 79 34.19 21.27 77.40
N ASP A 80 34.83 22.35 76.96
CA ASP A 80 36.22 22.67 77.29
C ASP A 80 36.40 23.00 78.78
N GLU A 81 35.43 23.70 79.40
CA GLU A 81 35.40 23.93 80.87
C GLU A 81 35.23 22.63 81.67
N LEU A 82 34.46 21.67 81.17
CA LEU A 82 34.27 20.35 81.80
C LEU A 82 35.51 19.45 81.63
N ILE A 83 36.15 19.48 80.45
CA ILE A 83 37.39 18.73 80.18
C ILE A 83 38.55 19.26 81.03
N THR A 84 38.66 20.59 81.18
CA THR A 84 39.77 21.20 81.93
C THR A 84 39.66 21.01 83.44
N ASN A 85 38.44 20.92 84.00
CA ASN A 85 38.24 20.80 85.45
C ASN A 85 38.32 19.37 86.02
N VAL A 86 38.22 18.31 85.20
CA VAL A 86 38.20 16.92 85.71
C VAL A 86 39.40 16.13 85.20
N LYS A 87 40.50 16.14 85.95
CA LYS A 87 41.75 15.40 85.64
C LYS A 87 41.58 13.88 85.54
N GLU A 88 40.49 13.30 86.03
CA GLU A 88 40.21 11.86 85.98
C GLU A 88 39.12 11.48 84.96
N TYR A 89 38.63 12.43 84.15
CA TYR A 89 37.62 12.11 83.13
C TYR A 89 38.20 11.25 82.00
N ALA A 90 39.47 11.46 81.65
CA ALA A 90 40.16 10.63 80.66
C ALA A 90 40.27 9.17 81.12
N THR A 91 40.63 8.93 82.38
CA THR A 91 40.75 7.58 82.94
C THR A 91 39.39 6.93 83.20
N LEU A 92 38.38 7.70 83.62
CA LEU A 92 36.98 7.21 83.72
C LEU A 92 36.39 6.87 82.35
N ARG A 93 36.70 7.65 81.32
CA ARG A 93 36.28 7.36 79.94
C ARG A 93 36.98 6.12 79.40
N GLU A 94 38.29 5.99 79.59
CA GLU A 94 39.03 4.79 79.19
C GLU A 94 38.55 3.54 79.92
N THR A 95 38.28 3.62 81.23
CA THR A 95 37.74 2.49 82.00
C THR A 95 36.30 2.16 81.64
N SER A 96 35.46 3.16 81.35
CA SER A 96 34.11 2.98 80.81
C SER A 96 34.15 2.34 79.42
N ASP A 97 35.05 2.78 78.54
CA ASP A 97 35.25 2.24 77.19
C ASP A 97 35.75 0.79 77.26
N ILE A 98 36.65 0.47 78.19
CA ILE A 98 37.11 -0.91 78.45
C ILE A 98 35.96 -1.77 78.99
N PHE A 99 35.18 -1.27 79.95
CA PHE A 99 34.03 -2.00 80.49
C PHE A 99 32.97 -2.25 79.41
N GLN A 100 32.70 -1.25 78.57
CA GLN A 100 31.82 -1.35 77.42
C GLN A 100 32.30 -2.41 76.42
N ARG A 101 33.60 -2.42 76.08
CA ARG A 101 34.21 -3.47 75.23
C ARG A 101 34.15 -4.86 75.86
N MET A 102 34.30 -4.95 77.19
CA MET A 102 34.21 -6.23 77.91
C MET A 102 32.79 -6.79 77.90
N VAL A 103 31.79 -5.95 78.12
CA VAL A 103 30.37 -6.31 78.02
C VAL A 103 30.00 -6.69 76.58
N GLN A 104 30.51 -5.98 75.57
CA GLN A 104 30.35 -6.33 74.16
C GLN A 104 30.92 -7.71 73.83
N THR A 105 32.12 -8.01 74.31
CA THR A 105 32.76 -9.31 74.07
C THR A 105 31.99 -10.44 74.75
N GLN A 106 31.47 -10.19 75.96
CA GLN A 106 30.62 -11.14 76.69
C GLN A 106 29.30 -11.41 75.97
N ASN A 107 28.61 -10.35 75.52
CA ASN A 107 27.36 -10.46 74.78
C ASN A 107 27.57 -11.19 73.44
N LEU A 108 28.65 -10.85 72.72
CA LEU A 108 29.02 -11.52 71.48
C LEU A 108 29.31 -13.00 71.71
N TYR A 109 29.96 -13.36 72.81
CA TYR A 109 30.19 -14.75 73.16
C TYR A 109 28.87 -15.49 73.45
N THR A 110 27.97 -14.91 74.25
CA THR A 110 26.66 -15.51 74.54
C THR A 110 25.78 -15.62 73.30
N ASP A 111 25.83 -14.63 72.41
CA ASP A 111 25.07 -14.62 71.17
C ASP A 111 25.62 -15.64 70.18
N ILE A 112 26.94 -15.77 70.01
CA ILE A 112 27.53 -16.84 69.18
C ILE A 112 27.16 -18.23 69.71
N ALA A 113 27.18 -18.43 71.03
CA ALA A 113 26.83 -19.71 71.65
C ALA A 113 25.35 -20.07 71.43
N ASN A 114 24.46 -19.08 71.48
CA ASN A 114 23.02 -19.27 71.30
C ASN A 114 22.58 -19.21 69.82
N PHE A 115 23.41 -18.67 68.93
CA PHE A 115 23.09 -18.42 67.52
C PHE A 115 22.66 -19.69 66.78
N ARG A 116 23.29 -20.83 67.06
CA ARG A 116 22.94 -22.11 66.41
C ARG A 116 21.52 -22.56 66.76
N LYS A 117 21.16 -22.51 68.03
CA LYS A 117 19.80 -22.86 68.51
C LYS A 117 18.76 -21.88 67.98
N TYR A 118 19.11 -20.60 67.93
CA TYR A 118 18.27 -19.55 67.38
C TYR A 118 18.03 -19.75 65.87
N THR A 119 19.08 -20.09 65.12
CA THR A 119 19.00 -20.37 63.67
C THR A 119 18.12 -21.60 63.39
N GLU A 120 18.24 -22.66 64.19
CA GLU A 120 17.41 -23.86 64.07
C GLU A 120 15.94 -23.59 64.41
N TYR A 121 15.67 -22.81 65.45
CA TYR A 121 14.32 -22.37 65.81
C TYR A 121 13.66 -21.53 64.71
N ILE A 122 14.39 -20.58 64.11
CA ILE A 122 13.89 -19.80 62.97
C ILE A 122 13.63 -20.70 61.77
N GLY A 123 14.55 -21.65 61.48
CA GLY A 123 14.39 -22.61 60.40
C GLY A 123 13.08 -23.40 60.53
N ASN A 124 12.80 -23.94 61.72
CA ASN A 124 11.57 -24.70 61.98
C ASN A 124 10.31 -23.83 61.88
N MET A 125 10.37 -22.56 62.32
CA MET A 125 9.26 -21.62 62.15
C MET A 125 8.98 -21.28 60.68
N ILE A 126 10.04 -21.15 59.85
CA ILE A 126 9.90 -20.90 58.41
C ILE A 126 9.32 -22.13 57.73
N ASP A 127 9.82 -23.33 58.03
CA ASP A 127 9.35 -24.55 57.40
C ASP A 127 7.86 -24.80 57.74
N ALA A 128 7.42 -24.52 58.98
CA ALA A 128 6.03 -24.66 59.39
C ALA A 128 5.08 -23.65 58.71
N GLU A 129 5.53 -22.41 58.48
CA GLU A 129 4.73 -21.41 57.75
C GLU A 129 4.77 -21.66 56.24
N PHE A 130 5.87 -22.18 55.71
CA PHE A 130 5.97 -22.58 54.30
C PHE A 130 4.98 -23.70 53.98
N GLU A 131 4.93 -24.75 54.81
CA GLU A 131 3.99 -25.85 54.63
C GLU A 131 2.53 -25.41 54.78
N ALA A 132 2.25 -24.46 55.66
CA ALA A 132 0.91 -23.89 55.83
C ALA A 132 0.46 -23.02 54.63
N VAL A 133 1.37 -22.24 54.04
CA VAL A 133 1.09 -21.39 52.86
C VAL A 133 0.91 -22.25 51.60
N SER A 134 1.69 -23.32 51.43
CA SER A 134 1.54 -24.22 50.28
C SER A 134 0.25 -25.06 50.33
N GLN A 135 -0.33 -25.29 51.52
CA GLN A 135 -1.54 -26.10 51.69
C GLN A 135 -2.84 -25.29 51.78
N ASN A 136 -2.81 -24.04 52.27
CA ASN A 136 -3.99 -23.19 52.43
C ASN A 136 -3.71 -21.73 52.04
N ILE A 137 -4.26 -21.33 50.89
CA ILE A 137 -4.19 -19.97 50.31
C ILE A 137 -4.95 -18.94 51.18
N GLU A 138 -5.88 -19.41 52.01
CA GLU A 138 -6.69 -18.59 52.94
C GLU A 138 -5.93 -18.20 54.24
N TYR A 139 -4.70 -18.69 54.46
CA TYR A 139 -4.00 -18.47 55.72
C TYR A 139 -3.46 -17.03 55.86
N PRO A 140 -3.81 -16.27 56.91
CA PRO A 140 -3.44 -14.85 57.04
C PRO A 140 -1.97 -14.56 57.36
N LEU A 141 -1.10 -15.57 57.41
CA LEU A 141 0.31 -15.45 57.85
C LEU A 141 0.46 -14.76 59.22
N PHE A 142 0.28 -15.51 60.29
CA PHE A 142 0.39 -14.96 61.65
C PHE A 142 1.84 -14.74 62.10
N ASN A 143 2.80 -15.51 61.59
CA ASN A 143 4.18 -15.44 62.08
C ASN A 143 5.15 -14.70 61.15
N ILE A 144 4.73 -14.24 59.97
CA ILE A 144 5.63 -13.60 59.00
C ILE A 144 6.40 -12.39 59.56
N LEU A 145 5.74 -11.55 60.37
CA LEU A 145 6.38 -10.40 61.01
C LEU A 145 7.41 -10.82 62.07
N ARG A 146 7.13 -11.90 62.80
CA ARG A 146 8.05 -12.46 63.80
C ARG A 146 9.25 -13.13 63.14
N ILE A 147 9.01 -13.86 62.04
CA ILE A 147 10.05 -14.44 61.20
C ILE A 147 10.92 -13.33 60.62
N HIS A 148 10.31 -12.29 60.04
CA HIS A 148 11.04 -11.17 59.46
C HIS A 148 11.91 -10.45 60.50
N TYR A 149 11.38 -10.17 61.70
CA TYR A 149 12.15 -9.58 62.79
C TYR A 149 13.35 -10.48 63.18
N ASN A 150 13.11 -11.76 63.40
CA ASN A 150 14.14 -12.71 63.82
C ASN A 150 15.21 -12.94 62.74
N VAL A 151 14.81 -13.03 61.47
CA VAL A 151 15.72 -13.13 60.32
C VAL A 151 16.52 -11.84 60.17
N THR A 152 15.90 -10.68 60.38
CA THR A 152 16.60 -9.39 60.35
C THR A 152 17.65 -9.26 61.45
N GLN A 153 17.34 -9.69 62.68
CA GLN A 153 18.31 -9.72 63.78
C GLN A 153 19.47 -10.69 63.49
N ALA A 154 19.18 -11.88 62.97
CA ALA A 154 20.21 -12.83 62.57
C ALA A 154 21.13 -12.29 61.45
N ARG A 155 20.56 -11.50 60.51
CA ARG A 155 21.31 -10.85 59.43
C ARG A 155 22.16 -9.67 59.93
N ASN A 156 21.63 -8.82 60.81
CA ASN A 156 22.38 -7.69 61.38
C ASN A 156 23.60 -8.18 62.17
N PHE A 157 23.42 -9.25 62.94
CA PHE A 157 24.52 -9.92 63.65
C PHE A 157 25.57 -10.48 62.69
N LEU A 158 25.16 -11.07 61.57
CA LEU A 158 26.07 -11.60 60.55
C LEU A 158 26.86 -10.48 59.85
N ASP A 159 26.22 -9.36 59.53
CA ASP A 159 26.88 -8.20 58.92
C ASP A 159 27.87 -7.53 59.88
N TYR A 160 27.52 -7.45 61.17
CA TYR A 160 28.42 -7.01 62.22
C TYR A 160 29.66 -7.92 62.31
N LEU A 161 29.46 -9.25 62.35
CA LEU A 161 30.56 -10.21 62.40
C LEU A 161 31.46 -10.14 61.16
N LYS A 162 30.89 -9.90 59.97
CA LYS A 162 31.67 -9.71 58.74
C LYS A 162 32.54 -8.46 58.80
N LYS A 163 31.98 -7.30 59.15
CA LYS A 163 32.75 -6.05 59.25
C LYS A 163 33.80 -6.12 60.36
N ALA A 164 33.48 -6.76 61.48
CA ALA A 164 34.47 -7.04 62.53
C ALA A 164 35.60 -7.93 61.98
N SER A 165 35.28 -9.01 61.27
CA SER A 165 36.24 -9.98 60.75
C SER A 165 37.20 -9.45 59.69
N GLU A 166 36.87 -8.35 59.00
CA GLU A 166 37.77 -7.69 58.04
C GLU A 166 39.04 -7.15 58.71
N SER A 167 38.97 -6.84 60.01
CA SER A 167 40.10 -6.36 60.82
C SER A 167 40.96 -7.48 61.46
N LEU A 168 40.54 -8.75 61.36
CA LEU A 168 41.14 -9.89 62.07
C LEU A 168 41.90 -10.86 61.14
N SER A 169 42.64 -11.81 61.72
CA SER A 169 43.49 -12.77 60.98
C SER A 169 42.69 -13.78 60.15
N ASP A 170 43.29 -14.31 59.08
CA ASP A 170 42.61 -15.19 58.11
C ASP A 170 42.04 -16.49 58.73
N ASP A 171 42.68 -17.02 59.78
CA ASP A 171 42.15 -18.18 60.52
C ASP A 171 40.83 -17.86 61.23
N THR A 172 40.69 -16.68 61.83
CA THR A 172 39.44 -16.26 62.48
C THR A 172 38.34 -15.93 61.47
N LYS A 173 38.68 -15.45 60.28
CA LYS A 173 37.73 -15.30 59.16
C LYS A 173 37.13 -16.65 58.74
N SER A 174 37.93 -17.71 58.73
CA SER A 174 37.45 -19.07 58.42
C SER A 174 36.45 -19.63 59.45
N ILE A 175 36.65 -19.29 60.72
CA ILE A 175 35.77 -19.69 61.83
C ILE A 175 34.46 -18.90 61.77
N VAL A 176 34.52 -17.59 61.53
CA VAL A 176 33.33 -16.75 61.30
C VAL A 176 32.55 -17.21 60.08
N ALA A 177 33.22 -17.62 59.00
CA ALA A 177 32.55 -18.21 57.82
C ALA A 177 31.79 -19.51 58.15
N ARG A 178 32.33 -20.35 59.06
CA ARG A 178 31.66 -21.58 59.50
C ARG A 178 30.44 -21.30 60.38
N ILE A 179 30.52 -20.31 61.27
CA ILE A 179 29.42 -19.89 62.16
C ILE A 179 28.30 -19.21 61.35
N THR A 180 28.65 -18.50 60.28
CA THR A 180 27.68 -17.78 59.43
C THR A 180 27.03 -18.66 58.36
N ALA A 181 27.53 -19.87 58.08
CA ALA A 181 26.98 -20.75 57.05
C ALA A 181 25.52 -21.22 57.31
N PRO A 182 25.14 -21.66 58.54
CA PRO A 182 23.75 -22.02 58.83
C PRO A 182 22.76 -20.87 58.67
N ALA A 183 23.18 -19.65 59.02
CA ALA A 183 22.34 -18.45 58.87
C ALA A 183 22.04 -18.14 57.39
N ARG A 184 23.00 -18.36 56.48
CA ARG A 184 22.75 -18.25 55.04
C ARG A 184 21.70 -19.26 54.55
N GLY A 185 21.63 -20.44 55.14
CA GLY A 185 20.59 -21.43 54.86
C GLY A 185 19.19 -20.94 55.24
N VAL A 186 19.05 -20.34 56.43
CA VAL A 186 17.78 -19.77 56.90
C VAL A 186 17.35 -18.55 56.08
N ILE A 187 18.31 -17.73 55.62
CA ILE A 187 18.06 -16.62 54.70
C ILE A 187 17.45 -17.12 53.40
N ARG A 188 18.02 -18.18 52.79
CA ARG A 188 17.47 -18.78 51.56
C ARG A 188 16.06 -19.31 51.78
N LYS A 189 15.83 -20.05 52.86
CA LYS A 189 14.48 -20.55 53.21
C LYS A 189 13.46 -19.42 53.36
N PHE A 190 13.86 -18.30 53.93
CA PHE A 190 12.99 -17.12 54.04
C PHE A 190 12.73 -16.47 52.67
N ASP A 191 13.75 -16.37 51.81
CA ASP A 191 13.60 -15.84 50.47
C ASP A 191 12.74 -16.77 49.58
N ASP A 192 12.80 -18.09 49.78
CA ASP A 192 11.93 -19.09 49.14
C ASP A 192 10.47 -18.94 49.61
N LEU A 193 10.25 -18.73 50.92
CA LEU A 193 8.92 -18.43 51.47
C LEU A 193 8.36 -17.11 50.91
N LEU A 194 9.20 -16.07 50.77
CA LEU A 194 8.78 -14.83 50.11
C LEU A 194 8.44 -15.06 48.63
N LYS A 195 9.17 -15.94 47.92
CA LYS A 195 8.87 -16.28 46.51
C LYS A 195 7.47 -16.89 46.39
N GLU A 196 7.14 -17.89 47.19
CA GLU A 196 5.82 -18.53 47.18
C GLU A 196 4.70 -17.54 47.55
N ILE A 197 4.94 -16.67 48.54
CA ILE A 197 3.99 -15.62 48.89
C ILE A 197 3.78 -14.66 47.72
N ILE A 198 4.83 -14.28 46.98
CA ILE A 198 4.73 -13.35 45.84
C ILE A 198 3.95 -13.97 44.68
N ILE A 199 4.19 -15.25 44.37
CA ILE A 199 3.47 -15.98 43.33
C ILE A 199 1.98 -16.10 43.66
N SER A 200 1.67 -16.34 44.93
CA SER A 200 0.28 -16.47 45.42
C SER A 200 -0.44 -15.13 45.61
N ILE A 201 0.18 -13.95 45.40
CA ILE A 201 -0.49 -12.65 45.58
C ILE A 201 -1.69 -12.53 44.64
N THR A 202 -1.57 -12.91 43.37
CA THR A 202 -2.67 -12.74 42.40
C THR A 202 -3.88 -13.62 42.75
N GLU A 203 -3.64 -14.83 43.21
CA GLU A 203 -4.67 -15.79 43.64
C GLU A 203 -5.27 -15.42 45.01
N ALA A 204 -4.44 -15.05 45.99
CA ALA A 204 -4.87 -14.64 47.32
C ALA A 204 -5.71 -13.35 47.29
N VAL A 205 -5.44 -12.42 46.36
CA VAL A 205 -6.28 -11.22 46.18
C VAL A 205 -7.62 -11.60 45.52
N LYS A 206 -7.65 -12.58 44.60
CA LYS A 206 -8.89 -13.05 43.96
C LYS A 206 -9.84 -13.71 44.98
N GLU A 207 -9.29 -14.41 45.96
CA GLU A 207 -10.06 -15.04 47.05
C GLU A 207 -10.37 -14.08 48.23
N GLY A 208 -9.80 -12.86 48.23
CA GLY A 208 -10.14 -11.80 49.17
C GLY A 208 -9.24 -11.69 50.41
N ASN A 209 -8.10 -12.38 50.46
CA ASN A 209 -7.16 -12.33 51.58
C ASN A 209 -6.29 -11.05 51.55
N LYS A 210 -6.91 -9.92 51.89
CA LYS A 210 -6.26 -8.60 51.94
C LYS A 210 -5.21 -8.47 53.06
N GLU A 211 -5.29 -9.30 54.10
CA GLU A 211 -4.38 -9.24 55.25
C GLU A 211 -2.98 -9.77 54.94
N MET A 212 -2.89 -10.85 54.14
CA MET A 212 -1.62 -11.42 53.67
C MET A 212 -0.83 -10.40 52.85
N VAL A 213 -1.50 -9.74 51.89
CA VAL A 213 -0.89 -8.72 51.05
C VAL A 213 -0.48 -7.50 51.87
N ALA A 214 -1.33 -7.01 52.78
CA ALA A 214 -1.00 -5.87 53.63
C ALA A 214 0.25 -6.13 54.50
N LYS A 215 0.40 -7.33 55.06
CA LYS A 215 1.58 -7.71 55.86
C LYS A 215 2.85 -7.80 55.01
N LEU A 216 2.76 -8.35 53.79
CA LEU A 216 3.89 -8.38 52.86
C LEU A 216 4.32 -6.97 52.46
N VAL A 217 3.36 -6.10 52.11
CA VAL A 217 3.62 -4.70 51.78
C VAL A 217 4.29 -3.99 52.96
N LEU A 218 3.84 -4.24 54.18
CA LEU A 218 4.44 -3.66 55.38
C LEU A 218 5.89 -4.13 55.59
N VAL A 219 6.20 -5.40 55.34
CA VAL A 219 7.57 -5.93 55.40
C VAL A 219 8.46 -5.28 54.34
N ILE A 220 8.02 -5.24 53.09
CA ILE A 220 8.82 -4.66 51.99
C ILE A 220 8.98 -3.14 52.17
N HIS A 221 7.93 -2.44 52.64
CA HIS A 221 8.01 -1.01 52.92
C HIS A 221 8.99 -0.70 54.05
N TYR A 222 8.94 -1.47 55.14
CA TYR A 222 9.90 -1.34 56.23
C TYR A 222 11.34 -1.53 55.73
N GLU A 223 11.61 -2.61 54.99
CA GLU A 223 12.95 -2.85 54.44
C GLU A 223 13.40 -1.77 53.45
N ALA A 224 12.50 -1.24 52.61
CA ALA A 224 12.81 -0.14 51.69
C ALA A 224 13.15 1.17 52.43
N THR A 225 12.46 1.47 53.54
CA THR A 225 12.78 2.65 54.37
C THR A 225 14.12 2.52 55.06
N GLU A 226 14.48 1.32 55.54
CA GLU A 226 15.78 1.06 56.16
C GLU A 226 16.92 1.06 55.13
N ASP A 227 16.71 0.54 53.92
CA ASP A 227 17.67 0.64 52.83
C ASP A 227 17.87 2.11 52.38
N ALA A 228 16.81 2.92 52.37
CA ALA A 228 16.90 4.35 52.08
C ALA A 228 17.67 5.11 53.17
N LYS A 229 17.44 4.78 54.46
CA LYS A 229 18.24 5.32 55.58
C LYS A 229 19.71 4.95 55.42
N LEU A 230 20.02 3.70 55.10
CA LEU A 230 21.40 3.25 54.89
C LEU A 230 22.06 4.01 53.73
N PHE A 231 21.38 4.14 52.59
CA PHE A 231 21.88 4.90 51.44
C PHE A 231 22.14 6.36 51.82
N LEU A 232 21.22 7.00 52.55
CA LEU A 232 21.41 8.35 53.04
C LEU A 232 22.61 8.45 53.99
N THR A 233 22.73 7.54 54.96
CA THR A 233 23.86 7.53 55.91
C THR A 233 25.21 7.29 55.24
N GLN A 234 25.27 6.48 54.19
CA GLN A 234 26.48 6.29 53.38
C GLN A 234 26.78 7.52 52.51
N SER A 235 25.76 8.12 51.90
CA SER A 235 25.94 9.31 51.05
C SER A 235 26.30 10.59 51.81
N LEU A 236 25.93 10.66 53.10
CA LEU A 236 26.23 11.77 54.01
C LEU A 236 27.55 11.59 54.77
N ASP A 237 28.29 10.49 54.52
CA ASP A 237 29.59 10.17 55.11
C ASP A 237 29.63 10.24 56.65
N LEU A 238 28.52 9.91 57.31
CA LEU A 238 28.40 9.85 58.77
C LEU A 238 29.02 8.55 59.36
N MET A 239 29.68 7.74 58.53
CA MET A 239 30.27 6.44 58.88
C MET A 239 31.74 6.52 59.32
N ASP A 240 32.29 7.73 59.51
CA ASP A 240 33.72 7.92 59.76
C ASP A 240 34.15 7.83 61.24
N GLY A 241 33.32 7.31 62.15
CA GLY A 241 33.70 7.39 63.56
C GLY A 241 32.99 6.55 64.63
N THR A 242 32.14 5.56 64.32
CA THR A 242 31.52 4.77 65.41
C THR A 242 31.44 3.26 65.12
N LEU A 243 32.56 2.57 65.33
CA LEU A 243 32.56 1.16 65.76
C LEU A 243 32.18 1.02 67.26
N ASN A 244 31.64 2.09 67.87
CA ASN A 244 31.37 2.20 69.31
C ASN A 244 29.88 2.33 69.65
N THR A 245 28.98 2.31 68.65
CA THR A 245 27.53 2.28 68.92
C THR A 245 27.12 0.89 69.40
N THR A 246 26.44 0.89 70.54
CA THR A 246 26.23 -0.22 71.48
C THR A 246 25.29 -1.33 71.02
N ASP A 247 24.58 -1.16 69.91
CA ASP A 247 23.46 -2.04 69.56
C ASP A 247 23.69 -2.72 68.20
N TYR A 248 24.01 -4.02 68.24
CA TYR A 248 24.11 -4.88 67.06
C TYR A 248 22.76 -5.03 66.32
N SER A 249 21.65 -4.69 66.98
CA SER A 249 20.29 -4.79 66.44
C SER A 249 19.98 -3.78 65.34
N THR A 250 20.74 -2.69 65.27
CA THR A 250 20.56 -1.61 64.27
C THR A 250 21.64 -1.58 63.20
N PHE A 251 22.64 -2.47 63.29
CA PHE A 251 23.77 -2.45 62.37
C PHE A 251 23.42 -3.12 61.03
N ARG A 252 23.49 -2.34 59.94
CA ARG A 252 23.36 -2.83 58.55
C ARG A 252 24.57 -2.38 57.74
N ALA A 253 25.22 -3.33 57.05
CA ALA A 253 26.40 -3.05 56.22
C ALA A 253 26.07 -2.93 54.72
N ALA A 254 25.02 -3.62 54.23
CA ALA A 254 24.68 -3.67 52.81
C ALA A 254 23.17 -3.46 52.56
N PRO A 255 22.79 -2.84 51.43
CA PRO A 255 21.38 -2.71 51.03
C PRO A 255 20.82 -4.06 50.60
N ARG A 256 19.62 -4.40 51.08
CA ARG A 256 19.00 -5.72 50.88
C ARG A 256 18.13 -5.81 49.62
N ARG A 257 17.66 -4.67 49.09
CA ARG A 257 16.96 -4.51 47.79
C ARG A 257 15.74 -5.42 47.58
N TYR A 258 14.98 -5.67 48.65
CA TYR A 258 13.75 -6.46 48.60
C TYR A 258 12.69 -5.93 47.61
N GLN A 259 12.68 -4.61 47.36
CA GLN A 259 11.80 -4.02 46.37
C GLN A 259 12.12 -4.47 44.94
N LYS A 260 13.39 -4.69 44.58
CA LYS A 260 13.75 -5.20 43.25
C LYS A 260 13.40 -6.68 43.13
N PHE A 261 13.71 -7.46 44.17
CA PHE A 261 13.32 -8.87 44.24
C PHE A 261 11.81 -9.06 44.08
N PHE A 262 11.00 -8.19 44.67
CA PHE A 262 9.55 -8.20 44.50
C PHE A 262 9.13 -8.01 43.04
N TYR A 263 9.68 -6.99 42.34
CA TYR A 263 9.35 -6.75 40.93
C TYR A 263 9.80 -7.89 40.02
N ASP A 264 11.00 -8.43 40.23
CA ASP A 264 11.54 -9.53 39.42
C ASP A 264 10.70 -10.80 39.59
N LYS A 265 10.24 -11.10 40.82
CA LYS A 265 9.40 -12.27 41.09
C LYS A 265 7.96 -12.09 40.66
N LEU A 266 7.44 -10.88 40.71
CA LEU A 266 6.14 -10.57 40.15
C LEU A 266 6.16 -10.75 38.62
N GLU A 267 7.22 -10.31 37.93
CA GLU A 267 7.41 -10.55 36.50
C GLU A 267 7.47 -12.04 36.15
N GLU A 268 8.17 -12.86 36.95
CA GLU A 268 8.19 -14.33 36.80
C GLU A 268 6.76 -14.91 36.91
N SER A 269 5.95 -14.47 37.89
CA SER A 269 4.57 -14.96 38.05
C SER A 269 3.62 -14.56 36.90
N LEU A 270 3.78 -13.35 36.35
CA LEU A 270 3.01 -12.89 35.19
C LEU A 270 3.42 -13.63 33.92
N THR A 271 4.70 -13.99 33.81
CA THR A 271 5.21 -14.79 32.69
C THR A 271 4.69 -16.23 32.78
N ASP A 272 4.75 -16.85 33.96
CA ASP A 272 4.26 -18.21 34.17
C ASP A 272 2.75 -18.36 33.92
N THR A 273 1.95 -17.35 34.30
CA THR A 273 0.50 -17.34 34.01
C THR A 273 0.22 -17.17 32.52
N PHE A 274 0.99 -16.33 31.83
CA PHE A 274 0.92 -16.18 30.37
C PHE A 274 1.35 -17.47 29.64
N ASP A 275 2.44 -18.10 30.07
CA ASP A 275 2.97 -19.33 29.48
C ASP A 275 2.02 -20.52 29.71
N LYS A 276 1.36 -20.62 30.86
CA LYS A 276 0.30 -21.62 31.11
C LYS A 276 -0.92 -21.42 30.21
N CYS A 277 -1.30 -20.17 29.94
CA CYS A 277 -2.33 -19.88 28.96
C CYS A 277 -1.86 -20.26 27.55
N MET A 278 -0.61 -19.97 27.20
CA MET A 278 -0.01 -20.32 25.91
C MET A 278 0.05 -21.83 25.67
N ASP A 279 0.41 -22.59 26.70
CA ASP A 279 0.47 -24.05 26.66
C ASP A 279 -0.91 -24.70 26.45
N TYR A 280 -1.98 -24.05 26.91
CA TYR A 280 -3.35 -24.51 26.72
C TYR A 280 -3.84 -24.36 25.27
N TYR A 281 -3.29 -23.40 24.50
CA TYR A 281 -3.70 -23.09 23.13
C TYR A 281 -2.66 -23.51 22.06
N LYS A 282 -1.77 -24.46 22.37
CA LYS A 282 -0.71 -24.94 21.46
C LYS A 282 -1.20 -25.42 20.09
N ASP A 283 -2.44 -25.91 19.98
CA ASP A 283 -3.01 -26.43 18.73
C ASP A 283 -3.67 -25.36 17.85
N ASP A 284 -4.05 -24.19 18.41
CA ASP A 284 -4.59 -23.07 17.63
C ASP A 284 -4.16 -21.71 18.24
N PRO A 285 -2.96 -21.21 17.87
CA PRO A 285 -2.37 -19.99 18.41
C PRO A 285 -3.21 -18.73 18.19
N MET A 286 -4.23 -18.80 17.33
CA MET A 286 -5.05 -17.68 16.91
C MET A 286 -6.27 -17.44 17.80
N SER A 287 -6.81 -18.52 18.39
CA SER A 287 -7.90 -18.48 19.39
C SER A 287 -7.47 -17.82 20.72
N VAL A 288 -6.17 -17.59 20.91
CA VAL A 288 -5.65 -16.81 22.04
C VAL A 288 -6.16 -15.37 21.94
N TYR A 289 -6.20 -14.77 20.74
CA TYR A 289 -6.66 -13.38 20.57
C TYR A 289 -8.14 -13.19 20.89
N ASP A 290 -8.99 -14.16 20.56
CA ASP A 290 -10.42 -14.12 20.85
C ASP A 290 -10.74 -14.35 22.33
N ASN A 291 -9.82 -14.98 23.07
CA ASN A 291 -9.98 -15.27 24.50
C ASN A 291 -9.20 -14.33 25.42
N LEU A 292 -8.50 -13.31 24.91
CA LEU A 292 -7.78 -12.33 25.74
C LEU A 292 -8.67 -11.48 26.66
N ASN A 293 -9.99 -11.67 26.64
CA ASN A 293 -10.93 -11.17 27.66
C ASN A 293 -10.49 -11.53 29.09
N TRP A 294 -9.83 -12.68 29.31
CA TRP A 294 -9.31 -13.01 30.64
C TRP A 294 -8.22 -12.02 31.11
N LEU A 295 -7.40 -11.53 30.19
CA LEU A 295 -6.35 -10.55 30.47
C LEU A 295 -6.97 -9.17 30.69
N GLU A 296 -8.02 -8.83 29.96
CA GLU A 296 -8.84 -7.65 30.20
C GLU A 296 -9.47 -7.66 31.60
N ASP A 297 -10.08 -8.78 32.00
CA ASP A 297 -10.67 -8.98 33.33
C ASP A 297 -9.60 -8.95 34.44
N GLU A 298 -8.41 -9.52 34.20
CA GLU A 298 -7.29 -9.42 35.13
C GLU A 298 -6.75 -8.00 35.26
N LEU A 299 -6.64 -7.23 34.17
CA LEU A 299 -6.22 -5.83 34.23
C LEU A 299 -7.25 -4.97 34.96
N ILE A 300 -8.55 -5.18 34.72
CA ILE A 300 -9.63 -4.53 35.47
C ILE A 300 -9.54 -4.88 36.96
N PHE A 301 -9.29 -6.15 37.28
CA PHE A 301 -9.13 -6.62 38.65
C PHE A 301 -7.90 -5.99 39.33
N VAL A 302 -6.78 -5.88 38.63
CA VAL A 302 -5.55 -5.26 39.12
C VAL A 302 -5.81 -3.78 39.45
N GLU A 303 -6.50 -3.05 38.58
CA GLU A 303 -6.76 -1.63 38.79
C GLU A 303 -7.80 -1.36 39.90
N ARG A 304 -8.82 -2.22 40.04
CA ARG A 304 -9.86 -2.05 41.07
C ARG A 304 -9.50 -2.58 42.45
N SER A 305 -8.73 -3.68 42.54
CA SER A 305 -8.52 -4.40 43.80
C SER A 305 -7.07 -4.36 44.28
N LEU A 306 -6.10 -4.38 43.35
CA LEU A 306 -4.69 -4.38 43.70
C LEU A 306 -4.18 -2.97 43.99
N VAL A 307 -4.54 -1.95 43.20
CA VAL A 307 -4.02 -0.58 43.40
C VAL A 307 -4.37 -0.02 44.78
N ASP A 308 -5.54 -0.36 45.32
CA ASP A 308 -5.97 0.08 46.67
C ASP A 308 -5.14 -0.55 47.81
N LEU A 309 -4.49 -1.69 47.57
CA LEU A 309 -3.70 -2.41 48.58
C LEU A 309 -2.23 -1.96 48.65
N PHE A 310 -1.75 -1.20 47.66
CA PHE A 310 -0.36 -0.74 47.60
C PHE A 310 -0.24 0.78 47.78
N PRO A 311 0.85 1.28 48.40
CA PRO A 311 1.11 2.72 48.44
C PRO A 311 1.25 3.31 47.03
N ALA A 312 0.66 4.49 46.80
CA ALA A 312 0.71 5.21 45.53
C ALA A 312 2.14 5.47 45.00
N SER A 313 3.15 5.40 45.87
CA SER A 313 4.56 5.54 45.53
C SER A 313 5.11 4.38 44.68
N TRP A 314 4.49 3.19 44.72
CA TRP A 314 5.01 2.00 44.04
C TRP A 314 4.50 1.82 42.62
N LYS A 315 3.39 2.47 42.24
CA LYS A 315 2.84 2.43 40.86
C LYS A 315 2.77 1.01 40.28
N VAL A 316 2.38 0.03 41.10
CA VAL A 316 2.36 -1.40 40.75
C VAL A 316 1.48 -1.67 39.53
N GLY A 317 0.35 -0.97 39.39
CA GLY A 317 -0.49 -1.05 38.20
C GLY A 317 0.27 -0.71 36.91
N GLN A 318 1.04 0.38 36.89
CA GLN A 318 1.83 0.76 35.71
C GLN A 318 2.91 -0.27 35.37
N PHE A 319 3.49 -0.93 36.38
CA PHE A 319 4.45 -2.00 36.18
C PHE A 319 3.77 -3.23 35.55
N ILE A 320 2.64 -3.67 36.10
CA ILE A 320 1.87 -4.82 35.58
C ILE A 320 1.43 -4.58 34.14
N HIS A 321 0.86 -3.40 33.83
CA HIS A 321 0.52 -3.04 32.44
C HIS A 321 1.73 -3.09 31.50
N LYS A 322 2.90 -2.65 31.96
CA LYS A 322 4.12 -2.66 31.15
C LYS A 322 4.62 -4.09 30.92
N THR A 323 4.53 -4.97 31.91
CA THR A 323 4.97 -6.36 31.78
C THR A 323 4.07 -7.14 30.84
N TYR A 324 2.74 -7.06 31.00
CA TYR A 324 1.81 -7.68 30.04
C TYR A 324 1.97 -7.11 28.63
N PHE A 325 2.16 -5.79 28.50
CA PHE A 325 2.45 -5.17 27.21
C PHE A 325 3.72 -5.73 26.57
N ASN A 326 4.81 -5.90 27.33
CA ASN A 326 6.06 -6.45 26.81
C ASN A 326 5.92 -7.93 26.41
N LEU A 327 5.14 -8.72 27.15
CA LEU A 327 4.86 -10.13 26.82
C LEU A 327 4.03 -10.24 25.54
N LEU A 328 2.94 -9.47 25.43
CA LEU A 328 2.13 -9.39 24.21
C LEU A 328 2.96 -8.88 23.02
N HIS A 329 3.79 -7.86 23.24
CA HIS A 329 4.67 -7.33 22.20
C HIS A 329 5.67 -8.39 21.71
N LYS A 330 6.32 -9.11 22.63
CA LYS A 330 7.26 -10.19 22.28
C LYS A 330 6.55 -11.32 21.52
N PHE A 331 5.33 -11.67 21.92
CA PHE A 331 4.49 -12.65 21.23
C PHE A 331 4.13 -12.20 19.81
N THR A 332 3.68 -10.95 19.64
CA THR A 332 3.36 -10.41 18.32
C THR A 332 4.59 -10.36 17.40
N ILE A 333 5.77 -10.03 17.93
CA ILE A 333 7.03 -10.03 17.16
C ILE A 333 7.43 -11.43 16.72
N ASP A 334 7.38 -12.41 17.62
CA ASP A 334 7.75 -13.79 17.29
C ASP A 334 6.82 -14.36 16.21
N ARG A 335 5.53 -13.98 16.27
CA ARG A 335 4.53 -14.36 15.26
C ARG A 335 4.73 -13.65 13.92
N ILE A 336 5.06 -12.36 13.89
CA ILE A 336 5.40 -11.63 12.65
C ILE A 336 6.59 -12.31 11.96
N ASN A 337 7.61 -12.70 12.72
CA ASN A 337 8.78 -13.40 12.19
C ASN A 337 8.45 -14.79 11.62
N THR A 338 7.28 -15.36 11.94
CA THR A 338 6.84 -16.66 11.41
C THR A 338 6.13 -16.56 10.04
N ASN A 339 5.99 -15.35 9.45
CA ASN A 339 5.27 -15.09 8.20
C ASN A 339 3.86 -15.73 8.14
N PRO A 340 2.92 -15.31 9.01
CA PRO A 340 1.57 -15.87 9.03
C PRO A 340 0.74 -15.38 7.83
N PRO A 341 -0.33 -16.10 7.45
CA PRO A 341 -1.22 -15.72 6.36
C PRO A 341 -1.86 -14.34 6.61
N ALA A 342 -2.23 -13.67 5.51
CA ALA A 342 -2.89 -12.37 5.48
C ALA A 342 -4.05 -12.24 6.49
N GLU A 343 -4.89 -13.27 6.60
CA GLU A 343 -6.01 -13.30 7.55
C GLU A 343 -5.57 -13.20 9.02
N ASP A 344 -4.43 -13.81 9.36
CA ASP A 344 -3.88 -13.79 10.72
C ASP A 344 -3.26 -12.43 11.06
N LEU A 345 -2.57 -11.80 10.11
CA LEU A 345 -2.05 -10.44 10.27
C LEU A 345 -3.19 -9.42 10.50
N MET A 346 -4.31 -9.61 9.79
CA MET A 346 -5.50 -8.79 9.94
C MET A 346 -6.15 -8.95 11.32
N ARG A 347 -6.27 -10.17 11.82
CA ARG A 347 -6.82 -10.43 13.16
C ARG A 347 -5.93 -9.83 14.26
N ILE A 348 -4.60 -9.96 14.18
CA ILE A 348 -3.65 -9.31 15.11
C ILE A 348 -3.86 -7.79 15.14
N LEU A 349 -4.08 -7.22 13.96
CA LEU A 349 -4.16 -5.79 13.79
C LEU A 349 -5.54 -5.23 14.22
N SER A 350 -6.60 -6.01 14.04
CA SER A 350 -7.91 -5.73 14.65
C SER A 350 -7.84 -5.76 16.18
N TYR A 351 -7.13 -6.75 16.75
CA TYR A 351 -6.95 -6.88 18.19
C TYR A 351 -6.16 -5.71 18.79
N ASP A 352 -5.15 -5.18 18.10
CA ASP A 352 -4.43 -3.98 18.58
C ASP A 352 -5.31 -2.72 18.60
N SER A 353 -6.26 -2.60 17.67
CA SER A 353 -7.29 -1.55 17.70
C SER A 353 -8.25 -1.75 18.89
N HIS A 354 -8.72 -2.98 19.10
CA HIS A 354 -9.53 -3.35 20.26
C HIS A 354 -8.81 -3.07 21.59
N TYR A 355 -7.56 -3.51 21.75
CA TYR A 355 -6.76 -3.25 22.95
C TYR A 355 -6.50 -1.77 23.18
N SER A 356 -6.22 -0.99 22.13
CA SER A 356 -6.05 0.47 22.24
C SER A 356 -7.34 1.13 22.73
N SER A 357 -8.50 0.69 22.22
CA SER A 357 -9.81 1.18 22.64
C SER A 357 -10.15 0.76 24.08
N PHE A 358 -9.78 -0.46 24.47
CA PHE A 358 -9.96 -1.00 25.81
C PHE A 358 -9.15 -0.21 26.84
N ILE A 359 -7.85 0.02 26.59
CA ILE A 359 -6.99 0.84 27.46
C ILE A 359 -7.51 2.28 27.56
N ALA A 360 -8.04 2.84 26.47
CA ALA A 360 -8.66 4.17 26.48
C ALA A 360 -9.93 4.20 27.37
N SER A 361 -10.73 3.14 27.34
CA SER A 361 -11.92 3.01 28.20
C SER A 361 -11.57 2.84 29.68
N LEU A 362 -10.46 2.17 29.97
CA LEU A 362 -10.03 1.82 31.32
C LEU A 362 -9.38 3.00 32.06
N ARG A 363 -8.62 3.86 31.35
CA ARG A 363 -7.91 5.00 31.98
C ARG A 363 -8.78 6.20 32.37
N GLY A 364 -10.02 6.28 31.87
CA GLY A 364 -10.89 7.43 32.09
C GLY A 364 -10.37 8.74 31.47
N SER A 365 -11.26 9.54 30.90
CA SER A 365 -10.99 10.73 30.07
C SER A 365 -10.23 11.91 30.74
N LYS A 366 -9.53 11.74 31.87
CA LYS A 366 -8.91 12.85 32.61
C LYS A 366 -7.54 12.51 33.20
N THR A 367 -6.50 12.38 32.37
CA THR A 367 -5.22 13.08 32.58
C THR A 367 -4.24 12.85 31.43
N THR A 368 -3.91 13.95 30.77
CA THR A 368 -2.62 14.29 30.14
C THR A 368 -2.00 13.34 29.10
N LYS A 369 -2.01 13.81 27.84
CA LYS A 369 -1.11 13.48 26.74
C LYS A 369 0.26 12.96 27.20
N LYS A 370 0.52 11.66 27.08
CA LYS A 370 1.70 11.07 26.43
C LYS A 370 1.71 9.54 26.52
N GLU A 371 2.02 8.95 25.37
CA GLU A 371 2.31 7.52 25.11
C GLU A 371 1.09 6.60 25.10
N GLU A 372 0.28 6.76 24.04
CA GLU A 372 -0.31 5.63 23.34
C GLU A 372 0.83 4.69 22.93
N ARG A 373 1.13 3.68 23.73
CA ARG A 373 1.92 2.55 23.26
C ARG A 373 0.91 1.57 22.65
N SER A 374 0.63 1.73 21.35
CA SER A 374 0.07 0.61 20.58
C SER A 374 0.99 -0.60 20.73
N ILE A 375 0.42 -1.81 20.76
CA ILE A 375 1.13 -3.08 20.97
C ILE A 375 2.18 -3.28 19.87
N LEU A 376 1.92 -2.77 18.67
CA LEU A 376 2.94 -2.49 17.67
C LEU A 376 3.23 -1.00 17.71
N GLY A 377 4.50 -0.62 17.93
CA GLY A 377 4.93 0.75 17.62
C GLY A 377 4.48 1.12 16.21
N GLU A 378 4.12 2.38 15.99
CA GLU A 378 3.60 2.90 14.71
C GLU A 378 4.46 2.48 13.51
N GLN A 379 5.78 2.37 13.70
CA GLN A 379 6.74 1.90 12.71
C GLN A 379 6.65 0.39 12.39
N LEU A 380 6.34 -0.46 13.37
CA LEU A 380 6.13 -1.89 13.16
C LEU A 380 4.77 -2.14 12.50
N LYS A 381 3.76 -1.31 12.77
CA LYS A 381 2.49 -1.35 12.03
C LYS A 381 2.71 -1.09 10.55
N ASP A 382 3.48 -0.05 10.22
CA ASP A 382 3.83 0.24 8.82
C ASP A 382 4.61 -0.91 8.16
N SER A 383 5.52 -1.56 8.89
CA SER A 383 6.23 -2.75 8.41
C SER A 383 5.27 -3.92 8.15
N VAL A 384 4.41 -4.25 9.12
CA VAL A 384 3.45 -5.36 8.97
C VAL A 384 2.43 -5.07 7.87
N LEU A 385 1.97 -3.83 7.71
CA LEU A 385 1.10 -3.44 6.61
C LEU A 385 1.83 -3.54 5.26
N SER A 386 3.12 -3.22 5.21
CA SER A 386 3.94 -3.40 4.01
C SER A 386 4.15 -4.88 3.67
N ASP A 387 4.40 -5.72 4.68
CA ASP A 387 4.59 -7.15 4.49
C ASP A 387 3.27 -7.84 4.11
N TYR A 388 2.16 -7.45 4.74
CA TYR A 388 0.81 -7.86 4.35
C TYR A 388 0.50 -7.50 2.89
N MET A 389 0.80 -6.26 2.50
CA MET A 389 0.65 -5.80 1.12
C MET A 389 1.52 -6.62 0.17
N ALA A 390 2.78 -6.91 0.52
CA ALA A 390 3.67 -7.72 -0.30
C ALA A 390 3.16 -9.16 -0.51
N VAL A 391 2.58 -9.78 0.53
CA VAL A 391 1.99 -11.13 0.43
C VAL A 391 0.77 -11.14 -0.49
N ILE A 392 -0.14 -10.16 -0.38
CA ILE A 392 -1.29 -10.05 -1.28
C ILE A 392 -0.82 -9.81 -2.71
N VAL A 393 0.13 -8.90 -2.90
CA VAL A 393 0.67 -8.55 -4.21
C VAL A 393 1.28 -9.79 -4.89
N THR A 394 2.05 -10.59 -4.15
CA THR A 394 2.66 -11.83 -4.68
C THR A 394 1.59 -12.85 -5.07
N LYS A 395 0.59 -13.09 -4.22
CA LYS A 395 -0.51 -14.01 -4.53
C LYS A 395 -1.34 -13.55 -5.73
N MET A 396 -1.59 -12.24 -5.87
CA MET A 396 -2.28 -11.67 -7.02
C MET A 396 -1.49 -11.87 -8.31
N GLN A 397 -0.17 -11.72 -8.26
CA GLN A 397 0.71 -11.95 -9.42
C GLN A 397 0.71 -13.42 -9.83
N GLU A 398 0.86 -14.35 -8.88
CA GLU A 398 0.77 -15.80 -9.15
C GLU A 398 -0.58 -16.19 -9.74
N TRP A 399 -1.66 -15.64 -9.21
CA TRP A 399 -3.01 -15.90 -9.73
C TRP A 399 -3.18 -15.34 -11.14
N ASN A 400 -2.66 -14.14 -11.42
CA ASN A 400 -2.68 -13.54 -12.76
C ASN A 400 -1.84 -14.34 -13.77
N GLU A 401 -0.69 -14.87 -13.38
CA GLU A 401 0.13 -15.73 -14.25
C GLU A 401 -0.56 -17.05 -14.61
N ASN A 402 -1.28 -17.63 -13.67
CA ASN A 402 -2.07 -18.84 -13.94
C ASN A 402 -3.26 -18.52 -14.87
N LEU A 403 -3.93 -17.39 -14.65
CA LEU A 403 -5.02 -16.95 -15.51
C LEU A 403 -4.54 -16.67 -16.93
N MET A 404 -3.42 -15.95 -17.12
CA MET A 404 -2.86 -15.68 -18.45
C MET A 404 -2.55 -16.96 -19.24
N LYS A 405 -2.12 -18.03 -18.57
CA LYS A 405 -1.88 -19.33 -19.20
C LYS A 405 -3.18 -20.02 -19.62
N GLN A 406 -4.22 -19.95 -18.78
CA GLN A 406 -5.54 -20.50 -19.09
C GLN A 406 -6.18 -19.74 -20.25
N GLU A 407 -6.19 -18.42 -20.19
CA GLU A 407 -6.70 -17.54 -21.23
C GLU A 407 -6.02 -17.76 -22.59
N ALA A 408 -4.69 -17.97 -22.60
CA ALA A 408 -3.96 -18.28 -23.82
C ALA A 408 -4.35 -19.64 -24.42
N ILE A 409 -4.63 -20.63 -23.57
CA ILE A 409 -5.13 -21.94 -24.02
C ILE A 409 -6.54 -21.78 -24.59
N ASP A 410 -7.42 -21.04 -23.92
CA ASP A 410 -8.80 -20.88 -24.35
C ASP A 410 -8.91 -20.12 -25.68
N PHE A 411 -8.08 -19.08 -25.86
CA PHE A 411 -8.01 -18.33 -27.13
C PHE A 411 -7.45 -19.17 -28.29
N THR A 412 -6.51 -20.07 -28.02
CA THR A 412 -5.95 -20.95 -29.07
C THR A 412 -6.85 -22.15 -29.37
N VAL A 413 -7.55 -22.68 -28.37
CA VAL A 413 -8.44 -23.84 -28.52
C VAL A 413 -9.76 -23.46 -29.20
N ARG A 414 -10.24 -22.24 -28.97
CA ARG A 414 -11.47 -21.65 -29.55
C ARG A 414 -12.73 -22.47 -29.27
N LEU A 415 -13.14 -22.48 -28.01
CA LEU A 415 -14.44 -22.98 -27.54
C LEU A 415 -15.56 -21.99 -27.89
N GLU A 416 -16.84 -22.34 -27.80
CA GLU A 416 -17.90 -21.36 -28.06
C GLU A 416 -17.79 -20.15 -27.08
N PRO A 417 -17.79 -18.90 -27.57
CA PRO A 417 -17.76 -17.71 -26.72
C PRO A 417 -19.00 -17.61 -25.81
N ASP A 418 -18.84 -17.02 -24.62
CA ASP A 418 -19.94 -16.81 -23.70
C ASP A 418 -20.82 -15.63 -24.14
N VAL A 419 -22.13 -15.71 -23.89
CA VAL A 419 -23.08 -14.64 -24.21
C VAL A 419 -23.37 -13.79 -22.96
N TYR A 420 -23.22 -12.47 -23.09
CA TYR A 420 -23.55 -11.51 -22.05
C TYR A 420 -24.49 -10.42 -22.55
N THR A 421 -25.58 -10.20 -21.82
CA THR A 421 -26.52 -9.11 -22.10
C THR A 421 -25.94 -7.78 -21.64
N TYR A 422 -25.54 -6.94 -22.59
CA TYR A 422 -24.95 -5.64 -22.34
C TYR A 422 -25.96 -4.51 -22.58
N ARG A 423 -26.00 -3.51 -21.68
CA ARG A 423 -26.85 -2.32 -21.81
C ARG A 423 -25.97 -1.13 -22.16
N GLN A 424 -26.17 -0.58 -23.36
CA GLN A 424 -25.43 0.57 -23.85
C GLN A 424 -26.36 1.76 -24.03
N THR A 425 -25.88 2.95 -23.67
CA THR A 425 -26.49 4.21 -24.07
C THR A 425 -25.88 4.61 -25.41
N PHE A 426 -26.71 4.78 -26.45
CA PHE A 426 -26.24 5.23 -27.75
C PHE A 426 -26.71 6.65 -28.02
N GLU A 427 -25.87 7.42 -28.71
CA GLU A 427 -26.24 8.72 -29.24
C GLU A 427 -26.34 8.65 -30.77
N ASP A 428 -27.54 8.84 -31.32
CA ASP A 428 -27.76 8.87 -32.77
C ASP A 428 -28.32 10.24 -33.22
N LEU A 429 -28.33 10.47 -34.52
CA LEU A 429 -29.01 11.58 -35.18
C LEU A 429 -30.34 11.08 -35.73
N ASP A 430 -31.42 11.77 -35.37
CA ASP A 430 -32.74 11.55 -35.97
C ASP A 430 -32.76 11.97 -37.45
N ASP A 431 -33.82 11.63 -38.20
CA ASP A 431 -34.02 12.06 -39.60
C ASP A 431 -33.98 13.60 -39.79
N ASN A 432 -34.08 14.36 -38.70
CA ASN A 432 -33.97 15.83 -38.64
C ASN A 432 -32.63 16.34 -38.06
N GLU A 433 -31.60 15.50 -37.97
CA GLU A 433 -30.26 15.81 -37.44
C GLU A 433 -30.21 16.27 -35.97
N ASN A 434 -31.21 15.92 -35.17
CA ASN A 434 -31.19 16.17 -33.73
C ASN A 434 -30.55 14.98 -32.99
N LEU A 435 -29.72 15.27 -31.97
CA LEU A 435 -29.10 14.29 -31.09
C LEU A 435 -30.16 13.60 -30.22
N ILE A 436 -30.25 12.27 -30.30
CA ILE A 436 -31.11 11.44 -29.46
C ILE A 436 -30.26 10.43 -28.72
N SER A 437 -30.49 10.32 -27.41
CA SER A 437 -29.92 9.29 -26.56
C SER A 437 -30.97 8.21 -26.29
N GLY A 438 -30.62 6.94 -26.53
CA GLY A 438 -31.47 5.79 -26.21
C GLY A 438 -30.69 4.65 -25.54
N ASP A 439 -31.40 3.74 -24.88
CA ASP A 439 -30.83 2.54 -24.27
C ASP A 439 -31.03 1.35 -25.20
N VAL A 440 -29.95 0.66 -25.57
CA VAL A 440 -29.99 -0.61 -26.32
C VAL A 440 -29.51 -1.73 -25.42
N ILE A 441 -30.25 -2.84 -25.47
CA ILE A 441 -29.86 -4.10 -24.85
C ILE A 441 -29.44 -5.04 -25.98
N THR A 442 -28.16 -5.37 -26.03
CA THR A 442 -27.57 -6.28 -27.02
C THR A 442 -27.00 -7.50 -26.31
N ASP A 443 -27.22 -8.68 -26.89
CA ASP A 443 -26.52 -9.89 -26.47
C ASP A 443 -25.18 -9.93 -27.22
N VAL A 444 -24.10 -9.96 -26.46
CA VAL A 444 -22.75 -9.73 -26.94
C VAL A 444 -21.89 -10.94 -26.59
N TYR A 445 -21.01 -11.37 -27.50
CA TYR A 445 -20.02 -12.41 -27.19
C TYR A 445 -18.92 -11.84 -26.32
N VAL A 446 -18.52 -12.61 -25.30
CA VAL A 446 -17.53 -12.25 -24.30
C VAL A 446 -16.67 -13.48 -24.00
N LEU A 447 -15.44 -13.27 -23.57
CA LEU A 447 -14.58 -14.38 -23.16
C LEU A 447 -15.10 -15.06 -21.89
N PRO A 448 -15.02 -16.40 -21.75
CA PRO A 448 -15.51 -17.12 -20.57
C PRO A 448 -14.97 -16.57 -19.24
N ASP A 449 -13.71 -16.15 -19.23
CA ASP A 449 -13.01 -15.69 -18.03
C ASP A 449 -13.16 -14.19 -17.73
N PHE A 450 -14.02 -13.46 -18.45
CA PHE A 450 -14.08 -12.00 -18.32
C PHE A 450 -14.48 -11.52 -16.92
N LYS A 451 -15.29 -12.29 -16.20
CA LYS A 451 -15.75 -11.93 -14.84
C LYS A 451 -14.66 -12.19 -13.80
N THR A 452 -13.76 -13.12 -14.06
CA THR A 452 -12.86 -13.69 -13.05
C THR A 452 -11.91 -12.64 -12.48
N THR A 453 -11.42 -11.72 -13.31
CA THR A 453 -10.54 -10.62 -12.86
C THR A 453 -11.24 -9.54 -12.05
N LEU A 454 -12.49 -9.23 -12.41
CA LEU A 454 -13.31 -8.28 -11.65
C LEU A 454 -13.75 -8.90 -10.32
N THR A 455 -14.04 -10.21 -10.27
CA THR A 455 -14.31 -10.91 -9.00
C THR A 455 -13.07 -10.95 -8.11
N MET A 456 -11.88 -11.14 -8.69
CA MET A 456 -10.63 -11.09 -7.94
C MET A 456 -10.38 -9.70 -7.36
N LEU A 457 -10.57 -8.64 -8.16
CA LEU A 457 -10.51 -7.26 -7.68
C LEU A 457 -11.49 -7.05 -6.51
N THR A 458 -12.73 -7.52 -6.66
CA THR A 458 -13.75 -7.38 -5.62
C THR A 458 -13.34 -8.06 -4.32
N GLN A 459 -12.88 -9.30 -4.38
CA GLN A 459 -12.48 -10.06 -3.19
C GLN A 459 -11.29 -9.43 -2.47
N GLN A 460 -10.24 -9.05 -3.21
CA GLN A 460 -9.01 -8.51 -2.61
C GLN A 460 -9.19 -7.05 -2.15
N ALA A 461 -9.89 -6.23 -2.93
CA ALA A 461 -10.13 -4.84 -2.58
C ALA A 461 -11.21 -4.69 -1.49
N ASP A 462 -12.22 -5.57 -1.42
CA ASP A 462 -13.16 -5.54 -0.28
C ASP A 462 -12.48 -6.02 1.01
N ALA A 463 -11.65 -7.08 0.96
CA ALA A 463 -10.84 -7.49 2.12
C ALA A 463 -9.88 -6.38 2.60
N ALA A 464 -9.24 -5.67 1.66
CA ALA A 464 -8.41 -4.52 1.99
C ALA A 464 -9.24 -3.31 2.47
N GLY A 465 -10.46 -3.12 1.96
CA GLY A 465 -11.37 -2.06 2.38
C GLY A 465 -11.89 -2.27 3.81
N ASP A 466 -12.22 -3.51 4.16
CA ASP A 466 -12.69 -3.89 5.50
C ASP A 466 -11.59 -3.76 6.56
N SER A 467 -10.33 -3.77 6.14
CA SER A 467 -9.19 -3.51 7.03
C SER A 467 -9.15 -2.08 7.59
N GLY A 468 -9.81 -1.12 6.94
CA GLY A 468 -9.76 0.30 7.31
C GLY A 468 -8.45 1.02 6.95
N TYR A 469 -7.47 0.34 6.33
CA TYR A 469 -6.21 0.94 5.91
C TYR A 469 -6.25 1.36 4.44
N GLY A 470 -6.48 2.65 4.20
CA GLY A 470 -6.51 3.21 2.84
C GLY A 470 -5.21 2.96 2.04
N LYS A 471 -4.05 2.91 2.70
CA LYS A 471 -2.76 2.60 2.05
C LYS A 471 -2.71 1.20 1.45
N VAL A 472 -3.29 0.21 2.14
CA VAL A 472 -3.32 -1.18 1.66
C VAL A 472 -4.30 -1.31 0.51
N LEU A 473 -5.48 -0.69 0.61
CA LEU A 473 -6.46 -0.69 -0.49
C LEU A 473 -5.87 -0.10 -1.78
N VAL A 474 -5.19 1.05 -1.67
CA VAL A 474 -4.52 1.69 -2.80
C VAL A 474 -3.45 0.76 -3.39
N GLY A 475 -2.60 0.15 -2.56
CA GLY A 475 -1.55 -0.75 -3.04
C GLY A 475 -2.10 -2.00 -3.75
N VAL A 476 -3.23 -2.53 -3.29
CA VAL A 476 -3.92 -3.66 -3.95
C VAL A 476 -4.47 -3.25 -5.31
N ILE A 477 -5.10 -2.07 -5.42
CA ILE A 477 -5.65 -1.56 -6.68
C ILE A 477 -4.54 -1.21 -7.68
N GLU A 478 -3.46 -0.55 -7.23
CA GLU A 478 -2.28 -0.24 -8.06
C GLU A 478 -1.67 -1.53 -8.63
N ASN A 479 -1.45 -2.56 -7.79
CA ASN A 479 -0.91 -3.82 -8.27
C ASN A 479 -1.90 -4.58 -9.18
N TRP A 480 -3.20 -4.49 -8.90
CA TRP A 480 -4.22 -5.04 -9.78
C TRP A 480 -4.16 -4.40 -11.18
N ALA A 481 -4.05 -3.07 -11.26
CA ALA A 481 -3.93 -2.34 -12.51
C ALA A 481 -2.66 -2.74 -13.29
N ILE A 482 -1.53 -2.92 -12.61
CA ILE A 482 -0.29 -3.43 -13.23
C ILE A 482 -0.50 -4.85 -13.79
N CYS A 483 -1.14 -5.73 -13.02
CA CYS A 483 -1.44 -7.10 -13.46
C CYS A 483 -2.40 -7.12 -14.66
N TYR A 484 -3.41 -6.24 -14.65
CA TYR A 484 -4.36 -6.06 -15.73
C TYR A 484 -3.67 -5.59 -17.02
N ASN A 485 -2.77 -4.60 -16.93
CA ASN A 485 -2.02 -4.10 -18.08
C ASN A 485 -1.05 -5.14 -18.65
N LYS A 486 -0.40 -5.96 -17.80
CA LYS A 486 0.40 -7.10 -18.26
C LYS A 486 -0.43 -8.10 -19.07
N ARG A 487 -1.66 -8.35 -18.64
CA ARG A 487 -2.59 -9.25 -19.33
C ARG A 487 -3.03 -8.68 -20.68
N VAL A 488 -3.35 -7.38 -20.74
CA VAL A 488 -3.64 -6.69 -22.00
C VAL A 488 -2.48 -6.86 -22.99
N ALA A 489 -1.24 -6.61 -22.56
CA ALA A 489 -0.05 -6.78 -23.40
C ALA A 489 0.13 -8.23 -23.87
N ALA A 490 -0.14 -9.22 -23.01
CA ALA A 490 -0.09 -10.62 -23.38
C ALA A 490 -1.12 -10.98 -24.47
N TYR A 491 -2.34 -10.43 -24.40
CA TYR A 491 -3.34 -10.59 -25.45
C TYR A 491 -2.92 -9.92 -26.76
N MET A 492 -2.30 -8.73 -26.71
CA MET A 492 -1.79 -8.07 -27.94
C MET A 492 -0.78 -8.95 -28.68
N GLU A 493 0.21 -9.49 -27.95
CA GLU A 493 1.18 -10.43 -28.55
C GLU A 493 0.51 -11.70 -29.09
N LEU A 494 -0.55 -12.17 -28.43
CA LEU A 494 -1.27 -13.37 -28.82
C LEU A 494 -2.06 -13.14 -30.11
N ILE A 495 -2.76 -12.00 -30.23
CA ILE A 495 -3.45 -11.59 -31.46
C ILE A 495 -2.46 -11.54 -32.63
N GLU A 496 -1.32 -10.88 -32.46
CA GLU A 496 -0.31 -10.78 -33.53
C GLU A 496 0.17 -12.17 -33.99
N LYS A 497 0.47 -13.07 -33.04
CA LYS A 497 0.90 -14.45 -33.35
C LYS A 497 -0.19 -15.23 -34.08
N GLU A 498 -1.44 -15.13 -33.64
CA GLU A 498 -2.57 -15.84 -34.25
C GLU A 498 -2.96 -15.26 -35.62
N MET A 499 -2.83 -13.95 -35.81
CA MET A 499 -3.03 -13.28 -37.09
C MET A 499 -1.96 -13.68 -38.11
N ILE A 500 -0.68 -13.76 -37.70
CA ILE A 500 0.39 -14.25 -38.57
C ILE A 500 0.12 -15.70 -39.00
N LYS A 501 -0.30 -16.57 -38.07
CA LYS A 501 -0.68 -17.96 -38.40
C LYS A 501 -1.86 -18.00 -39.36
N TYR A 502 -2.91 -17.24 -39.10
CA TYR A 502 -4.10 -17.16 -39.95
C TYR A 502 -3.73 -16.71 -41.37
N MET A 503 -2.99 -15.60 -41.49
CA MET A 503 -2.57 -15.06 -42.78
C MET A 503 -1.61 -16.00 -43.51
N SER A 504 -0.77 -16.79 -42.84
CA SER A 504 0.11 -17.76 -43.52
C SER A 504 -0.63 -18.78 -44.40
N ILE A 505 -1.90 -19.06 -44.10
CA ILE A 505 -2.72 -20.09 -44.75
C ILE A 505 -3.75 -19.46 -45.68
N TYR A 506 -4.42 -18.40 -45.23
CA TYR A 506 -5.57 -17.80 -45.93
C TYR A 506 -5.23 -16.55 -46.75
N ASN A 507 -3.95 -16.20 -46.90
CA ASN A 507 -3.56 -14.98 -47.61
C ASN A 507 -3.89 -15.03 -49.12
N ASN A 508 -4.71 -14.07 -49.55
CA ASN A 508 -5.15 -13.87 -50.93
C ASN A 508 -4.32 -12.81 -51.69
N GLU A 509 -3.22 -12.30 -51.12
CA GLU A 509 -2.30 -11.35 -51.79
C GLU A 509 -1.71 -11.90 -53.10
N ALA A 510 -1.75 -13.22 -53.32
CA ALA A 510 -1.37 -13.84 -54.59
C ALA A 510 -2.12 -13.27 -55.81
N PHE A 511 -3.32 -12.70 -55.61
CA PHE A 511 -4.11 -12.05 -56.66
C PHE A 511 -3.59 -10.65 -57.06
N LEU A 512 -2.68 -10.03 -56.29
CA LEU A 512 -2.16 -8.69 -56.56
C LEU A 512 -1.02 -8.69 -57.61
N ILE A 513 -1.17 -7.86 -58.64
CA ILE A 513 -0.30 -7.86 -59.84
C ILE A 513 1.15 -7.44 -59.55
N LYS A 514 1.37 -6.56 -58.56
CA LYS A 514 2.71 -6.04 -58.24
C LYS A 514 3.63 -7.14 -57.69
N GLU A 515 3.10 -8.07 -56.91
CA GLU A 515 3.87 -9.24 -56.47
C GLU A 515 4.11 -10.24 -57.59
N LEU A 516 3.15 -10.48 -58.49
CA LEU A 516 3.37 -11.38 -59.64
C LEU A 516 4.50 -10.90 -60.55
N LYS A 517 4.67 -9.58 -60.74
CA LYS A 517 5.79 -8.99 -61.49
C LYS A 517 7.09 -8.99 -60.69
N THR A 518 7.05 -8.71 -59.39
CA THR A 518 8.22 -8.69 -58.51
C THR A 518 8.77 -10.11 -58.26
N LYS A 519 7.89 -11.10 -58.06
CA LYS A 519 8.17 -12.55 -58.04
C LYS A 519 8.62 -13.11 -59.39
N ARG A 520 8.25 -12.48 -60.52
CA ARG A 520 8.81 -12.82 -61.86
C ARG A 520 10.19 -12.22 -62.10
N PHE A 521 10.46 -11.02 -61.59
CA PHE A 521 11.73 -10.30 -61.80
C PHE A 521 12.84 -10.83 -60.89
N LEU A 522 12.51 -11.15 -59.64
CA LEU A 522 13.39 -11.86 -58.72
C LEU A 522 13.19 -13.35 -58.97
N ARG A 523 14.14 -14.02 -59.65
CA ARG A 523 14.28 -15.48 -59.60
C ARG A 523 14.64 -15.95 -58.18
N MET A 524 13.84 -15.63 -57.17
CA MET A 524 13.84 -16.41 -55.95
C MET A 524 13.14 -17.71 -56.31
N GLN A 525 13.89 -18.80 -56.20
CA GLN A 525 13.30 -20.11 -56.05
C GLN A 525 12.23 -19.97 -54.97
N SER A 526 10.98 -20.19 -55.36
CA SER A 526 9.95 -20.55 -54.42
C SER A 526 10.54 -21.65 -53.54
N THR A 527 10.73 -21.39 -52.24
CA THR A 527 10.30 -22.41 -51.30
C THR A 527 8.86 -22.70 -51.72
N PRO A 528 8.54 -23.92 -52.18
CA PRO A 528 7.16 -24.25 -52.49
C PRO A 528 6.37 -23.91 -51.23
N GLN A 529 5.48 -22.92 -51.32
CA GLN A 529 4.51 -22.72 -50.26
C GLN A 529 3.78 -24.06 -50.13
N PRO A 530 3.77 -24.69 -48.95
CA PRO A 530 2.98 -25.90 -48.78
C PRO A 530 1.53 -25.51 -49.05
N GLN A 531 1.04 -25.91 -50.22
CA GLN A 531 -0.38 -25.97 -50.48
C GLN A 531 -0.87 -27.09 -49.56
N TYR A 532 -1.31 -26.69 -48.38
CA TYR A 532 -1.71 -27.60 -47.33
C TYR A 532 -3.05 -28.24 -47.76
N ASP A 533 -2.97 -29.44 -48.33
CA ASP A 533 -4.13 -30.31 -48.57
C ASP A 533 -4.73 -30.68 -47.20
N LEU A 534 -5.83 -30.02 -46.84
CA LEU A 534 -6.54 -30.20 -45.56
C LEU A 534 -6.91 -31.66 -45.26
N GLU A 535 -6.99 -32.52 -46.28
CA GLU A 535 -7.37 -33.93 -46.14
C GLU A 535 -6.20 -34.87 -45.77
N ASN A 536 -4.92 -34.45 -45.86
CA ASN A 536 -3.77 -35.37 -45.75
C ASN A 536 -2.61 -34.93 -44.81
N MET A 537 -2.83 -34.00 -43.87
CA MET A 537 -1.78 -33.54 -42.95
C MET A 537 -1.70 -34.29 -41.61
N ALA A 538 -0.50 -34.33 -41.02
CA ALA A 538 -0.24 -34.88 -39.69
C ALA A 538 -0.75 -33.95 -38.56
N GLU A 539 -1.01 -34.50 -37.37
CA GLU A 539 -1.54 -33.78 -36.19
C GLU A 539 -0.71 -32.53 -35.79
N GLU A 540 0.61 -32.54 -36.03
CA GLU A 540 1.50 -31.39 -35.76
C GLU A 540 1.31 -30.22 -36.75
N GLN A 541 0.95 -30.50 -38.00
CA GLN A 541 0.67 -29.48 -39.03
C GLN A 541 -0.75 -28.92 -38.89
N LEU A 542 -1.69 -29.73 -38.38
CA LEU A 542 -3.04 -29.28 -37.99
C LEU A 542 -3.01 -28.33 -36.78
N ALA A 543 -2.03 -28.45 -35.89
CA ALA A 543 -1.83 -27.54 -34.76
C ALA A 543 -1.21 -26.18 -35.17
N GLU A 544 -0.54 -26.10 -36.34
CA GLU A 544 -0.09 -24.84 -36.95
C GLU A 544 -1.23 -24.07 -37.63
N ILE A 545 -2.35 -24.73 -37.92
CA ILE A 545 -3.52 -24.10 -38.53
C ILE A 545 -4.31 -23.34 -37.46
N SER A 546 -4.49 -22.03 -37.68
CA SER A 546 -5.44 -21.20 -36.93
C SER A 546 -6.82 -21.85 -37.02
N LYS A 547 -7.36 -22.33 -35.88
CA LYS A 547 -8.65 -23.04 -35.83
C LYS A 547 -9.80 -22.16 -36.36
N PRO A 548 -10.92 -22.70 -36.86
CA PRO A 548 -12.08 -21.85 -37.19
C PRO A 548 -12.55 -21.07 -35.94
N GLY A 549 -13.12 -19.88 -36.11
CA GLY A 549 -13.66 -19.06 -35.01
C GLY A 549 -12.81 -17.87 -34.56
N LEU A 550 -11.83 -17.42 -35.34
CA LEU A 550 -10.94 -16.31 -34.96
C LEU A 550 -11.70 -14.98 -34.83
N LEU A 551 -12.62 -14.73 -35.76
CA LEU A 551 -13.38 -13.50 -35.86
C LEU A 551 -14.20 -13.29 -34.58
N GLU A 552 -14.97 -14.31 -34.21
CA GLU A 552 -15.82 -14.34 -33.02
C GLU A 552 -15.01 -14.12 -31.74
N TYR A 553 -13.81 -14.71 -31.65
CA TYR A 553 -12.91 -14.51 -30.50
C TYR A 553 -12.28 -13.12 -30.43
N LEU A 554 -11.89 -12.53 -31.56
CA LEU A 554 -11.37 -11.15 -31.60
C LEU A 554 -12.44 -10.16 -31.11
N ILE A 555 -13.69 -10.42 -31.45
CA ILE A 555 -14.83 -9.58 -31.05
C ILE A 555 -15.21 -9.86 -29.61
N ALA A 556 -15.22 -11.12 -29.18
CA ALA A 556 -15.44 -11.48 -27.79
C ALA A 556 -14.40 -10.82 -26.86
N LEU A 557 -13.14 -10.78 -27.29
CA LEU A 557 -12.06 -10.07 -26.62
C LEU A 557 -12.32 -8.56 -26.59
N GLY A 558 -12.62 -7.95 -27.74
CA GLY A 558 -12.93 -6.51 -27.81
C GLY A 558 -14.07 -6.09 -26.88
N ASN A 559 -15.18 -6.81 -26.96
CA ASN A 559 -16.36 -6.61 -26.11
C ASN A 559 -16.03 -6.78 -24.61
N THR A 560 -15.23 -7.79 -24.26
CA THR A 560 -14.77 -8.02 -22.89
C THR A 560 -14.09 -6.78 -22.32
N TYR A 561 -13.19 -6.17 -23.09
CA TYR A 561 -12.40 -5.03 -22.62
C TYR A 561 -13.20 -3.72 -22.62
N VAL A 562 -14.14 -3.53 -23.56
CA VAL A 562 -15.12 -2.43 -23.49
C VAL A 562 -15.95 -2.54 -22.20
N ILE A 563 -16.62 -3.67 -21.99
CA ILE A 563 -17.49 -3.91 -20.81
C ILE A 563 -16.69 -3.77 -19.51
N ASN A 564 -15.47 -4.30 -19.46
CA ASN A 564 -14.64 -4.19 -18.26
C ASN A 564 -14.25 -2.73 -17.98
N THR A 565 -13.93 -1.94 -19.02
CA THR A 565 -13.58 -0.52 -18.87
C THR A 565 -14.76 0.26 -18.31
N ASP A 566 -15.95 0.06 -18.85
CA ASP A 566 -17.17 0.73 -18.40
C ASP A 566 -17.52 0.35 -16.95
N ARG A 567 -17.43 -0.94 -16.60
CA ARG A 567 -17.68 -1.40 -15.23
C ARG A 567 -16.67 -0.83 -14.23
N LEU A 568 -15.41 -0.71 -14.60
CA LEU A 568 -14.36 -0.15 -13.74
C LEU A 568 -14.66 1.32 -13.43
N GLN A 569 -15.05 2.10 -14.44
CA GLN A 569 -15.35 3.52 -14.31
C GLN A 569 -16.67 3.78 -13.57
N ASP A 570 -17.76 3.11 -13.97
CA ASP A 570 -19.10 3.43 -13.48
C ASP A 570 -19.41 2.81 -12.11
N SER A 571 -18.83 1.63 -11.81
CA SER A 571 -19.18 0.87 -10.60
C SER A 571 -18.04 0.77 -9.59
N PHE A 572 -16.84 0.42 -10.03
CA PHE A 572 -15.74 0.12 -9.10
C PHE A 572 -15.05 1.37 -8.58
N LEU A 573 -14.74 2.33 -9.46
CA LEU A 573 -14.14 3.61 -9.09
C LEU A 573 -14.95 4.34 -7.99
N PRO A 574 -16.27 4.61 -8.14
CA PRO A 574 -17.02 5.29 -7.08
C PRO A 574 -17.11 4.47 -5.79
N LYS A 575 -17.24 3.13 -5.90
CA LYS A 575 -17.30 2.23 -4.74
C LYS A 575 -16.03 2.37 -3.88
N TYR A 576 -14.85 2.29 -4.48
CA TYR A 576 -13.59 2.35 -3.73
C TYR A 576 -13.18 3.76 -3.33
N LYS A 577 -13.50 4.81 -4.12
CA LYS A 577 -13.30 6.20 -3.71
C LYS A 577 -14.04 6.53 -2.41
N SER A 578 -15.26 6.02 -2.23
CA SER A 578 -16.05 6.23 -1.02
C SER A 578 -15.47 5.60 0.25
N LYS A 579 -14.59 4.59 0.10
CA LYS A 579 -13.96 3.86 1.22
C LYS A 579 -12.67 4.51 1.74
N VAL A 580 -12.12 5.53 1.08
CA VAL A 580 -10.83 6.15 1.44
C VAL A 580 -10.88 7.67 1.58
N HIS A 581 -9.91 8.21 2.32
CA HIS A 581 -9.70 9.65 2.46
C HIS A 581 -9.27 10.30 1.13
N LEU A 582 -9.59 11.58 0.94
CA LEU A 582 -9.30 12.38 -0.27
C LEU A 582 -7.87 12.22 -0.81
N THR A 583 -6.88 12.13 0.07
CA THR A 583 -5.46 11.97 -0.28
C THR A 583 -5.14 10.69 -1.05
N TYR A 584 -5.95 9.64 -0.86
CA TYR A 584 -5.78 8.34 -1.51
C TYR A 584 -6.71 8.17 -2.71
N GLN A 585 -7.72 9.02 -2.88
CA GLN A 585 -8.67 8.94 -3.99
C GLN A 585 -8.01 9.22 -5.34
N GLU A 586 -7.12 10.21 -5.40
CA GLU A 586 -6.37 10.54 -6.64
C GLU A 586 -5.54 9.35 -7.14
N LYS A 587 -4.94 8.58 -6.22
CA LYS A 587 -4.14 7.41 -6.58
C LYS A 587 -4.98 6.27 -7.14
N ILE A 588 -6.17 6.05 -6.58
CA ILE A 588 -7.11 5.04 -7.09
C ILE A 588 -7.61 5.44 -8.48
N GLU A 589 -7.89 6.73 -8.68
CA GLU A 589 -8.29 7.27 -9.99
C GLU A 589 -7.21 7.08 -11.04
N GLN A 590 -5.96 7.48 -10.74
CA GLN A 590 -4.83 7.25 -11.63
C GLN A 590 -4.64 5.75 -11.96
N ALA A 591 -4.74 4.87 -10.96
CA ALA A 591 -4.59 3.43 -11.20
C ALA A 591 -5.65 2.85 -12.14
N PHE A 592 -6.89 3.36 -12.13
CA PHE A 592 -7.92 2.94 -13.09
C PHE A 592 -7.77 3.64 -14.44
N GLU A 593 -7.43 4.93 -14.48
CA GLU A 593 -7.14 5.66 -15.73
C GLU A 593 -6.00 5.02 -16.52
N ASP A 594 -4.95 4.57 -15.84
CA ASP A 594 -3.79 3.87 -16.41
C ASP A 594 -4.16 2.54 -17.10
N THR A 595 -5.36 2.00 -16.88
CA THR A 595 -5.86 0.79 -17.56
C THR A 595 -6.65 1.07 -18.84
N ILE A 596 -7.12 2.30 -19.04
CA ILE A 596 -7.97 2.67 -20.18
C ILE A 596 -7.16 2.65 -21.48
N GLY A 597 -6.02 3.36 -21.50
CA GLY A 597 -5.16 3.48 -22.69
C GLY A 597 -4.77 2.12 -23.30
N PRO A 598 -4.15 1.21 -22.53
CA PRO A 598 -3.82 -0.12 -23.02
C PRO A 598 -5.04 -0.92 -23.50
N SER A 599 -6.19 -0.80 -22.83
CA SER A 599 -7.42 -1.49 -23.25
C SER A 599 -7.93 -0.96 -24.60
N MET A 600 -7.83 0.35 -24.83
CA MET A 600 -8.16 0.98 -26.12
C MET A 600 -7.20 0.52 -27.22
N ASP A 601 -5.89 0.42 -26.91
CA ASP A 601 -4.89 -0.08 -27.87
C ASP A 601 -5.16 -1.54 -28.29
N LEU A 602 -5.54 -2.39 -27.33
CA LEU A 602 -5.95 -3.77 -27.61
C LEU A 602 -7.20 -3.83 -28.48
N ASN A 603 -8.23 -3.02 -28.17
CA ASN A 603 -9.44 -2.94 -28.98
C ASN A 603 -9.12 -2.45 -30.40
N ALA A 604 -8.26 -1.45 -30.55
CA ALA A 604 -7.81 -0.97 -31.86
C ALA A 604 -7.07 -2.06 -32.64
N LEU A 605 -6.22 -2.86 -31.99
CA LEU A 605 -5.54 -4.00 -32.61
C LEU A 605 -6.53 -5.10 -33.05
N ALA A 606 -7.52 -5.41 -32.21
CA ALA A 606 -8.57 -6.37 -32.55
C ALA A 606 -9.39 -5.90 -33.76
N ILE A 607 -9.81 -4.62 -33.79
CA ILE A 607 -10.55 -4.02 -34.90
C ILE A 607 -9.73 -4.05 -36.19
N ARG A 608 -8.44 -3.69 -36.13
CA ARG A 608 -7.53 -3.77 -37.29
C ARG A 608 -7.40 -5.19 -37.80
N SER A 609 -7.27 -6.16 -36.89
CA SER A 609 -7.16 -7.58 -37.23
C SER A 609 -8.42 -8.09 -37.93
N VAL A 610 -9.61 -7.76 -37.40
CA VAL A 610 -10.91 -8.06 -38.03
C VAL A 610 -11.00 -7.43 -39.42
N THR A 611 -10.61 -6.16 -39.54
CA THR A 611 -10.60 -5.43 -40.81
C THR A 611 -9.67 -6.08 -41.83
N GLU A 612 -8.47 -6.49 -41.42
CA GLU A 612 -7.50 -7.17 -42.29
C GLU A 612 -8.03 -8.51 -42.82
N ILE A 613 -8.74 -9.29 -41.99
CA ILE A 613 -9.39 -10.53 -42.41
C ILE A 613 -10.42 -10.24 -43.52
N ILE A 614 -11.32 -9.27 -43.29
CA ILE A 614 -12.35 -8.90 -44.25
C ILE A 614 -11.73 -8.39 -45.55
N ILE A 615 -10.72 -7.51 -45.48
CA ILE A 615 -10.04 -6.97 -46.66
C ILE A 615 -9.31 -8.06 -47.43
N ASN A 616 -8.67 -9.02 -46.76
CA ASN A 616 -8.02 -10.15 -47.40
C ASN A 616 -8.99 -10.98 -48.26
N ASP A 617 -10.21 -11.21 -47.78
CA ASP A 617 -11.24 -11.91 -48.54
C ASP A 617 -11.79 -11.10 -49.72
N LEU A 618 -11.69 -9.77 -49.64
CA LEU A 618 -12.06 -8.86 -50.72
C LEU A 618 -10.96 -8.69 -51.78
N LEU A 619 -9.71 -9.07 -51.51
CA LEU A 619 -8.58 -8.92 -52.44
C LEU A 619 -8.83 -9.53 -53.84
N PRO A 620 -9.45 -10.73 -54.00
CA PRO A 620 -9.77 -11.26 -55.32
C PRO A 620 -10.69 -10.35 -56.13
N ALA A 621 -11.71 -9.75 -55.49
CA ALA A 621 -12.61 -8.81 -56.14
C ALA A 621 -11.91 -7.47 -56.42
N LEU A 622 -11.14 -6.96 -55.45
CA LEU A 622 -10.38 -5.71 -55.57
C LEU A 622 -9.32 -5.79 -56.68
N SER A 623 -8.69 -6.96 -56.90
CA SER A 623 -7.69 -7.17 -57.96
C SER A 623 -8.21 -6.90 -59.38
N VAL A 624 -9.53 -6.91 -59.58
CA VAL A 624 -10.17 -6.70 -60.88
C VAL A 624 -10.54 -5.23 -61.11
N VAL A 625 -10.53 -4.40 -60.07
CA VAL A 625 -10.89 -2.97 -60.13
C VAL A 625 -10.01 -2.21 -61.13
N PHE A 626 -10.62 -1.33 -61.93
CA PHE A 626 -9.97 -0.56 -63.01
C PHE A 626 -9.36 -1.37 -64.17
N THR A 627 -9.62 -2.69 -64.24
CA THR A 627 -9.26 -3.53 -65.39
C THR A 627 -10.37 -3.57 -66.45
N ASN A 628 -10.10 -4.14 -67.63
CA ASN A 628 -11.12 -4.30 -68.68
C ASN A 628 -12.36 -5.08 -68.20
N LYS A 629 -12.20 -6.05 -67.29
CA LYS A 629 -13.32 -6.82 -66.72
C LYS A 629 -14.22 -5.96 -65.81
N TRP A 630 -13.64 -4.99 -65.12
CA TRP A 630 -14.41 -4.04 -64.31
C TRP A 630 -15.31 -3.14 -65.19
N TYR A 631 -14.84 -2.72 -66.37
CA TYR A 631 -15.65 -1.99 -67.35
C TYR A 631 -16.71 -2.84 -68.07
N GLU A 632 -16.47 -4.15 -68.24
CA GLU A 632 -17.38 -5.06 -68.96
C GLU A 632 -18.57 -5.55 -68.12
N SER A 633 -18.56 -5.27 -66.82
CA SER A 633 -19.59 -5.66 -65.85
C SER A 633 -20.99 -5.07 -66.07
N ASP A 634 -21.16 -4.22 -67.09
CA ASP A 634 -22.47 -3.70 -67.54
C ASP A 634 -23.23 -4.66 -68.47
N LYS A 635 -22.65 -5.82 -68.82
CA LYS A 635 -23.29 -6.81 -69.70
C LYS A 635 -24.00 -7.90 -68.88
N VAL A 636 -25.30 -8.05 -69.12
CA VAL A 636 -26.38 -8.95 -68.60
C VAL A 636 -26.01 -10.32 -67.98
N THR A 637 -24.81 -10.86 -68.17
CA THR A 637 -24.44 -12.22 -67.74
C THR A 637 -23.56 -12.33 -66.49
N GLU A 638 -22.94 -11.25 -65.99
CA GLU A 638 -22.10 -11.30 -64.77
C GLU A 638 -22.37 -10.12 -63.84
N GLU A 639 -22.48 -10.37 -62.53
CA GLU A 639 -22.71 -9.34 -61.52
C GLU A 639 -21.51 -8.39 -61.37
N PRO A 640 -21.74 -7.08 -61.12
CA PRO A 640 -20.68 -6.10 -60.99
C PRO A 640 -19.79 -6.37 -59.78
N VAL A 641 -18.49 -6.11 -59.95
CA VAL A 641 -17.45 -6.37 -58.94
C VAL A 641 -17.75 -5.61 -57.64
N ALA A 642 -18.23 -4.36 -57.73
CA ALA A 642 -18.63 -3.57 -56.57
C ALA A 642 -19.77 -4.23 -55.78
N LYS A 643 -20.72 -4.89 -56.44
CA LYS A 643 -21.79 -5.62 -55.76
C LYS A 643 -21.25 -6.81 -54.97
N ARG A 644 -20.29 -7.57 -55.53
CA ARG A 644 -19.63 -8.66 -54.79
C ARG A 644 -18.90 -8.16 -53.54
N ILE A 645 -18.22 -7.02 -53.65
CA ILE A 645 -17.55 -6.38 -52.50
C ILE A 645 -18.58 -6.01 -51.43
N VAL A 646 -19.68 -5.37 -51.84
CA VAL A 646 -20.77 -4.96 -50.95
C VAL A 646 -21.44 -6.16 -50.30
N ASP A 647 -21.74 -7.22 -51.04
CA ASP A 647 -22.40 -8.42 -50.53
C ASP A 647 -21.52 -9.09 -49.45
N THR A 648 -20.21 -9.26 -49.71
CA THR A 648 -19.27 -9.82 -48.73
C THR A 648 -19.13 -8.94 -47.48
N VAL A 649 -19.04 -7.61 -47.63
CA VAL A 649 -19.02 -6.69 -46.47
C VAL A 649 -20.34 -6.78 -45.70
N THR A 650 -21.47 -6.89 -46.39
CA THR A 650 -22.79 -6.97 -45.79
C THR A 650 -22.96 -8.26 -44.99
N GLU A 651 -22.47 -9.39 -45.50
CA GLU A 651 -22.45 -10.68 -44.79
C GLU A 651 -21.68 -10.56 -43.47
N TYR A 652 -20.42 -10.11 -43.54
CA TYR A 652 -19.59 -9.91 -42.35
C TYR A 652 -20.24 -8.95 -41.35
N MET A 653 -20.62 -7.74 -41.77
CA MET A 653 -21.20 -6.75 -40.86
C MET A 653 -22.54 -7.22 -40.27
N SER A 654 -23.36 -7.97 -41.02
CA SER A 654 -24.60 -8.52 -40.49
C SER A 654 -24.35 -9.58 -39.42
N GLU A 655 -23.34 -10.42 -39.60
CA GLU A 655 -22.90 -11.38 -38.59
C GLU A 655 -22.36 -10.66 -37.35
N LEU A 656 -21.44 -9.69 -37.53
CA LEU A 656 -20.87 -8.88 -36.45
C LEU A 656 -21.95 -8.23 -35.58
N ARG A 657 -23.02 -7.71 -36.20
CA ARG A 657 -24.15 -7.09 -35.49
C ARG A 657 -24.84 -8.05 -34.52
N GLY A 658 -24.78 -9.36 -34.76
CA GLY A 658 -25.38 -10.38 -33.91
C GLY A 658 -24.67 -10.58 -32.57
N TYR A 659 -23.41 -10.17 -32.44
CA TYR A 659 -22.60 -10.49 -31.26
C TYR A 659 -21.55 -9.44 -30.85
N ALA A 660 -21.40 -8.34 -31.59
CA ALA A 660 -20.57 -7.19 -31.23
C ALA A 660 -21.34 -6.16 -30.40
N SER A 661 -20.65 -5.48 -29.49
CA SER A 661 -21.14 -4.28 -28.84
C SER A 661 -21.30 -3.13 -29.86
N LEU A 662 -22.22 -2.19 -29.61
CA LEU A 662 -22.53 -1.11 -30.57
C LEU A 662 -21.31 -0.23 -30.85
N ASP A 663 -20.55 0.14 -29.81
CA ASP A 663 -19.32 0.94 -29.94
C ASP A 663 -18.23 0.22 -30.73
N PHE A 664 -18.07 -1.10 -30.49
CA PHE A 664 -17.11 -1.90 -31.24
C PHE A 664 -17.54 -2.06 -32.70
N TYR A 665 -18.84 -2.26 -32.95
CA TYR A 665 -19.42 -2.37 -34.29
C TYR A 665 -19.24 -1.09 -35.10
N SER A 666 -19.61 0.08 -34.55
CA SER A 666 -19.51 1.37 -35.25
C SER A 666 -18.07 1.73 -35.58
N LEU A 667 -17.15 1.50 -34.63
CA LEU A 667 -15.72 1.76 -34.84
C LEU A 667 -15.10 0.79 -35.85
N THR A 668 -15.48 -0.49 -35.79
CA THR A 668 -15.05 -1.49 -36.80
C THR A 668 -15.53 -1.11 -38.19
N PHE A 669 -16.77 -0.65 -38.31
CA PHE A 669 -17.32 -0.19 -39.58
C PHE A 669 -16.54 1.01 -40.13
N ALA A 670 -16.30 2.05 -39.32
CA ALA A 670 -15.57 3.24 -39.76
C ALA A 670 -14.16 2.89 -40.28
N VAL A 671 -13.43 2.07 -39.52
CA VAL A 671 -12.07 1.60 -39.90
C VAL A 671 -12.12 0.71 -41.14
N LEU A 672 -13.12 -0.16 -41.27
CA LEU A 672 -13.30 -1.02 -42.44
C LEU A 672 -13.55 -0.19 -43.70
N ILE A 673 -14.45 0.79 -43.66
CA ILE A 673 -14.76 1.64 -44.82
C ILE A 673 -13.56 2.47 -45.23
N ASP A 674 -12.85 3.08 -44.29
CA ASP A 674 -11.63 3.83 -44.58
C ASP A 674 -10.58 2.94 -45.27
N THR A 675 -10.36 1.75 -44.71
CA THR A 675 -9.39 0.79 -45.25
C THR A 675 -9.84 0.27 -46.62
N LEU A 676 -11.13 -0.02 -46.80
CA LEU A 676 -11.70 -0.51 -48.04
C LEU A 676 -11.55 0.52 -49.16
N MET A 677 -11.93 1.78 -48.92
CA MET A 677 -11.84 2.85 -49.91
C MET A 677 -10.38 3.15 -50.27
N ALA A 678 -9.48 3.18 -49.28
CA ALA A 678 -8.05 3.32 -49.53
C ALA A 678 -7.48 2.16 -50.37
N GLN A 679 -7.84 0.91 -50.06
CA GLN A 679 -7.39 -0.26 -50.82
C GLN A 679 -7.99 -0.31 -52.23
N TYR A 680 -9.27 0.06 -52.38
CA TYR A 680 -9.95 0.18 -53.67
C TYR A 680 -9.21 1.13 -54.61
N LEU A 681 -8.86 2.33 -54.11
CA LEU A 681 -8.07 3.33 -54.84
C LEU A 681 -6.64 2.85 -55.12
N ARG A 682 -5.95 2.31 -54.11
CA ARG A 682 -4.57 1.84 -54.23
C ARG A 682 -4.42 0.73 -55.26
N ILE A 683 -5.22 -0.33 -55.15
CA ILE A 683 -5.20 -1.48 -56.06
C ILE A 683 -5.64 -1.04 -57.46
N GLY A 684 -6.68 -0.19 -57.55
CA GLY A 684 -7.10 0.42 -58.81
C GLY A 684 -5.97 1.16 -59.52
N TYR A 685 -5.26 2.07 -58.84
CA TYR A 685 -4.11 2.79 -59.41
C TYR A 685 -3.00 1.83 -59.83
N GLN A 686 -2.68 0.82 -59.02
CA GLN A 686 -1.68 -0.18 -59.38
C GLN A 686 -2.08 -1.00 -60.61
N ASN A 687 -3.36 -1.33 -60.77
CA ASN A 687 -3.87 -2.04 -61.94
C ASN A 687 -3.73 -1.23 -63.23
N ILE A 688 -3.88 0.10 -63.18
CA ILE A 688 -3.67 0.99 -64.33
C ILE A 688 -2.18 1.20 -64.63
N LEU A 689 -1.36 1.43 -63.59
CA LEU A 689 0.06 1.77 -63.74
C LEU A 689 0.94 0.56 -64.05
N HIS A 690 0.59 -0.60 -63.49
CA HIS A 690 1.42 -1.80 -63.53
C HIS A 690 0.65 -3.05 -63.98
N GLY A 691 -0.65 -3.00 -64.15
CA GLY A 691 -1.49 -4.17 -64.48
C GLY A 691 -2.08 -4.16 -65.89
N ASP A 692 -3.24 -4.81 -66.02
CA ASP A 692 -4.01 -4.95 -67.26
C ASP A 692 -5.01 -3.79 -67.47
N GLY A 693 -5.02 -2.81 -66.55
CA GLY A 693 -5.78 -1.58 -66.67
C GLY A 693 -5.20 -0.66 -67.74
N ARG A 694 -6.06 0.11 -68.40
CA ARG A 694 -5.64 1.09 -69.40
C ARG A 694 -5.64 2.48 -68.79
N LYS A 695 -4.67 3.32 -69.19
CA LYS A 695 -4.65 4.74 -68.81
C LYS A 695 -5.96 5.42 -69.26
N ILE A 696 -6.49 6.27 -68.39
CA ILE A 696 -7.77 6.95 -68.56
C ILE A 696 -7.58 8.16 -69.48
N GLU A 697 -8.37 8.28 -70.54
CA GLU A 697 -8.35 9.41 -71.49
C GLU A 697 -9.24 10.55 -70.97
N ARG A 698 -8.82 11.80 -71.14
CA ARG A 698 -9.56 13.00 -70.74
C ARG A 698 -10.05 13.73 -71.99
N GLY A 699 -11.36 13.67 -72.24
CA GLY A 699 -12.01 14.51 -73.24
C GLY A 699 -12.92 13.76 -74.20
N ALA A 700 -14.22 13.80 -73.91
CA ALA A 700 -15.37 13.54 -74.78
C ALA A 700 -15.13 12.63 -76.01
N THR A 701 -14.62 11.42 -75.81
CA THR A 701 -14.93 10.30 -76.71
C THR A 701 -15.97 9.39 -76.05
N LYS A 702 -16.69 8.59 -76.85
CA LYS A 702 -17.72 7.63 -76.37
C LYS A 702 -17.22 6.67 -75.27
N ARG A 703 -15.91 6.62 -74.98
CA ARG A 703 -15.26 5.77 -73.97
C ARG A 703 -15.03 6.45 -72.62
N ASP A 704 -14.98 7.78 -72.57
CA ASP A 704 -14.76 8.52 -71.29
C ASP A 704 -16.00 8.52 -70.41
N LYS A 705 -17.17 8.36 -71.03
CA LYS A 705 -18.42 8.07 -70.31
C LYS A 705 -18.33 6.77 -69.51
N ASN A 706 -17.56 5.79 -69.97
CA ASN A 706 -17.52 4.46 -69.36
C ASN A 706 -16.76 4.42 -68.01
N PHE A 707 -15.77 5.28 -67.79
CA PHE A 707 -15.05 5.34 -66.50
C PHE A 707 -15.86 6.06 -65.43
N ARG A 708 -16.43 7.21 -65.79
CA ARG A 708 -17.33 7.96 -64.92
C ARG A 708 -18.59 7.17 -64.60
N GLU A 709 -19.26 6.60 -65.59
CA GLU A 709 -20.47 5.78 -65.40
C GLU A 709 -20.16 4.54 -64.53
N ALA A 710 -18.98 3.92 -64.67
CA ALA A 710 -18.56 2.81 -63.82
C ALA A 710 -18.28 3.23 -62.36
N LEU A 711 -17.63 4.38 -62.13
CA LEU A 711 -17.42 4.90 -60.77
C LEU A 711 -18.74 5.35 -60.13
N ASP A 712 -19.58 6.10 -60.84
CA ASP A 712 -20.91 6.54 -60.36
C ASP A 712 -21.78 5.32 -60.00
N ARG A 713 -21.73 4.25 -60.81
CA ARG A 713 -22.40 2.98 -60.52
C ARG A 713 -21.87 2.36 -59.23
N ASP A 714 -20.56 2.28 -59.06
CA ASP A 714 -19.95 1.64 -57.90
C ASP A 714 -20.21 2.45 -56.62
N ILE A 715 -20.12 3.79 -56.66
CA ILE A 715 -20.50 4.69 -55.55
C ILE A 715 -21.96 4.45 -55.15
N LYS A 716 -22.86 4.36 -56.13
CA LYS A 716 -24.27 4.08 -55.87
C LYS A 716 -24.47 2.69 -55.24
N LEU A 717 -23.76 1.67 -55.72
CA LEU A 717 -23.84 0.31 -55.16
C LEU A 717 -23.30 0.26 -53.73
N PHE A 718 -22.18 0.94 -53.44
CA PHE A 718 -21.65 1.05 -52.08
C PHE A 718 -22.62 1.77 -51.15
N PHE A 719 -23.21 2.89 -51.60
CA PHE A 719 -24.19 3.63 -50.82
C PHE A 719 -25.45 2.80 -50.57
N ASP A 720 -26.10 2.29 -51.62
CA ASP A 720 -27.37 1.56 -51.51
C ASP A 720 -27.23 0.27 -50.68
N GLY A 721 -26.09 -0.43 -50.79
CA GLY A 721 -25.87 -1.69 -50.09
C GLY A 721 -25.43 -1.55 -48.63
N LEU A 722 -24.66 -0.51 -48.28
CA LEU A 722 -24.16 -0.33 -46.91
C LEU A 722 -25.08 0.54 -46.05
N ASN A 723 -25.91 1.40 -46.66
CA ASN A 723 -26.89 2.24 -45.97
C ASN A 723 -27.83 1.48 -44.97
N PRO A 724 -28.39 0.30 -45.29
CA PRO A 724 -29.27 -0.41 -44.34
C PRO A 724 -28.57 -0.94 -43.08
N LEU A 725 -27.23 -0.94 -43.03
CA LEU A 725 -26.43 -1.45 -41.92
C LEU A 725 -26.10 -0.37 -40.88
N LEU A 726 -26.52 0.88 -41.08
CA LEU A 726 -25.98 2.06 -40.42
C LEU A 726 -26.98 2.89 -39.60
N SER A 727 -26.46 3.46 -38.50
CA SER A 727 -27.10 4.55 -37.74
C SER A 727 -27.11 5.87 -38.55
N GLY A 728 -27.89 6.87 -38.12
CA GLY A 728 -27.93 8.17 -38.80
C GLY A 728 -26.55 8.85 -38.86
N LYS A 729 -25.76 8.75 -37.78
CA LYS A 729 -24.38 9.27 -37.72
C LYS A 729 -23.43 8.54 -38.68
N ASP A 730 -23.51 7.21 -38.74
CA ASP A 730 -22.58 6.43 -39.58
C ASP A 730 -22.86 6.61 -41.08
N ARG A 731 -24.09 6.95 -41.47
CA ARG A 731 -24.42 7.34 -42.85
C ARG A 731 -23.65 8.58 -43.29
N ALA A 732 -23.57 9.59 -42.42
CA ALA A 732 -22.80 10.80 -42.73
C ALA A 732 -21.30 10.48 -42.89
N TYR A 733 -20.77 9.54 -42.09
CA TYR A 733 -19.41 9.05 -42.24
C TYR A 733 -19.19 8.33 -43.57
N LEU A 734 -20.09 7.41 -43.94
CA LEU A 734 -20.03 6.68 -45.21
C LEU A 734 -20.04 7.63 -46.40
N VAL A 735 -20.94 8.61 -46.41
CA VAL A 735 -21.00 9.61 -47.49
C VAL A 735 -19.68 10.35 -47.59
N LYS A 736 -19.13 10.83 -46.46
CA LYS A 736 -17.83 11.50 -46.45
C LYS A 736 -16.73 10.59 -47.01
N SER A 737 -16.64 9.33 -46.60
CA SER A 737 -15.63 8.41 -47.14
C SER A 737 -15.79 8.15 -48.65
N LEU A 738 -17.02 8.01 -49.14
CA LEU A 738 -17.32 7.83 -50.57
C LEU A 738 -16.97 9.07 -51.42
N THR A 739 -16.97 10.28 -50.84
CA THR A 739 -16.53 11.49 -51.57
C THR A 739 -15.08 11.39 -52.06
N SER A 740 -14.26 10.49 -51.48
CA SER A 740 -12.92 10.21 -52.02
C SER A 740 -12.98 9.74 -53.47
N LEU A 741 -13.97 8.93 -53.84
CA LEU A 741 -14.20 8.48 -55.21
C LEU A 741 -14.79 9.59 -56.10
N ASP A 742 -15.70 10.42 -55.56
CA ASP A 742 -16.23 11.60 -56.27
C ASP A 742 -15.12 12.59 -56.63
N PHE A 743 -14.13 12.78 -55.74
CA PHE A 743 -12.98 13.64 -56.05
C PHE A 743 -12.13 13.11 -57.20
N LEU A 744 -12.09 11.80 -57.42
CA LEU A 744 -11.43 11.23 -58.60
C LEU A 744 -12.18 11.67 -59.88
N ILE A 745 -13.51 11.68 -59.85
CA ILE A 745 -14.35 12.17 -60.95
C ILE A 745 -14.11 13.68 -61.17
N SER A 746 -14.07 14.47 -60.10
CA SER A 746 -13.79 15.91 -60.19
C SER A 746 -12.39 16.18 -60.74
N LEU A 747 -11.37 15.42 -60.34
CA LEU A 747 -9.99 15.52 -60.88
C LEU A 747 -9.91 15.13 -62.36
N HIS A 748 -10.74 14.18 -62.80
CA HIS A 748 -10.88 13.80 -64.20
C HIS A 748 -11.50 14.94 -65.04
N ASP A 749 -12.54 15.58 -64.51
CA ASP A 749 -13.34 16.60 -65.19
C ASP A 749 -12.67 18.00 -65.25
N CYS A 750 -11.57 18.23 -64.52
CA CYS A 750 -10.83 19.51 -64.58
C CYS A 750 -10.41 19.86 -66.02
N ALA A 751 -10.48 21.13 -66.40
CA ALA A 751 -10.10 21.59 -67.74
C ALA A 751 -8.61 21.93 -67.82
N THR A 752 -8.03 22.49 -66.74
CA THR A 752 -6.62 22.90 -66.67
C THR A 752 -5.97 22.35 -65.39
N ILE A 753 -5.06 21.39 -65.55
CA ILE A 753 -4.44 20.65 -64.43
C ILE A 753 -3.62 21.56 -63.50
N ILE A 754 -2.96 22.58 -64.06
CA ILE A 754 -1.98 23.40 -63.34
C ILE A 754 -2.65 24.40 -62.39
N ASP A 755 -3.87 24.84 -62.71
CA ASP A 755 -4.60 25.87 -61.97
C ASP A 755 -5.81 25.32 -61.21
N ASP A 756 -6.53 24.35 -61.77
CA ASP A 756 -7.75 23.82 -61.16
C ASP A 756 -7.45 22.80 -60.03
N VAL A 757 -6.40 21.99 -60.17
CA VAL A 757 -6.04 20.96 -59.16
C VAL A 757 -5.58 21.57 -57.84
N PRO A 758 -4.73 22.63 -57.81
CA PRO A 758 -4.40 23.31 -56.55
C PRO A 758 -5.60 23.94 -55.85
N GLN A 759 -6.56 24.51 -56.59
CA GLN A 759 -7.77 25.12 -56.01
C GLN A 759 -8.72 24.07 -55.42
N LEU A 760 -8.87 22.94 -56.09
CA LEU A 760 -9.68 21.81 -55.62
C LEU A 760 -9.02 21.11 -54.42
N TRP A 761 -7.68 21.08 -54.39
CA TRP A 761 -6.91 20.59 -53.24
C TRP A 761 -7.08 21.46 -51.99
N GLU A 762 -6.99 22.78 -52.13
CA GLU A 762 -7.12 23.73 -51.02
C GLU A 762 -8.53 23.81 -50.44
N ASN A 763 -9.55 23.93 -51.29
CA ASN A 763 -10.91 24.22 -50.84
C ASN A 763 -11.74 22.97 -50.51
N ASP A 764 -11.58 21.89 -51.29
CA ASP A 764 -12.48 20.73 -51.21
C ASP A 764 -11.81 19.52 -50.56
N ILE A 765 -10.58 19.17 -50.98
CA ILE A 765 -9.90 17.96 -50.47
C ILE A 765 -9.31 18.19 -49.07
N LEU A 766 -8.56 19.26 -48.83
CA LEU A 766 -7.99 19.56 -47.50
C LEU A 766 -9.06 19.97 -46.48
N GLY A 767 -10.20 20.49 -46.94
CA GLY A 767 -11.37 20.79 -46.12
C GLY A 767 -12.03 19.55 -45.52
N LEU A 768 -12.07 18.45 -46.27
CA LEU A 768 -12.68 17.18 -45.84
C LEU A 768 -11.66 16.16 -45.29
N TYR A 769 -10.44 16.15 -45.83
CA TYR A 769 -9.34 15.25 -45.45
C TYR A 769 -8.10 16.05 -45.04
N TYR A 770 -8.08 16.49 -43.79
CA TYR A 770 -7.03 17.36 -43.24
C TYR A 770 -5.60 16.81 -43.44
N ASP A 771 -5.41 15.49 -43.30
CA ASP A 771 -4.11 14.82 -43.42
C ASP A 771 -3.93 14.04 -44.74
N CYS A 772 -4.72 14.34 -45.77
CA CYS A 772 -4.62 13.67 -47.08
C CYS A 772 -3.18 13.68 -47.61
N SER A 773 -2.72 12.53 -48.09
CA SER A 773 -1.42 12.43 -48.75
C SER A 773 -1.47 12.99 -50.16
N VAL A 774 -0.44 13.74 -50.56
CA VAL A 774 -0.30 14.23 -51.94
C VAL A 774 -0.12 13.07 -52.94
N ASP A 775 0.26 11.88 -52.44
CA ASP A 775 0.34 10.67 -53.26
C ASP A 775 -1.04 10.24 -53.81
N TYR A 776 -2.15 10.61 -53.18
CA TYR A 776 -3.49 10.39 -53.73
C TYR A 776 -3.66 11.08 -55.08
N VAL A 777 -3.40 12.39 -55.12
CA VAL A 777 -3.49 13.22 -56.34
C VAL A 777 -2.43 12.80 -57.36
N ARG A 778 -1.21 12.49 -56.90
CA ARG A 778 -0.14 11.98 -57.77
C ARG A 778 -0.54 10.67 -58.45
N GLY A 779 -1.10 9.72 -57.70
CA GLY A 779 -1.56 8.43 -58.22
C GLY A 779 -2.65 8.61 -59.28
N ALA A 780 -3.63 9.47 -59.01
CA ALA A 780 -4.67 9.83 -59.97
C ALA A 780 -4.10 10.43 -61.26
N LEU A 781 -3.20 11.41 -61.15
CA LEU A 781 -2.60 12.10 -62.30
C LEU A 781 -1.76 11.17 -63.19
N LEU A 782 -1.04 10.21 -62.61
CA LEU A 782 -0.26 9.22 -63.35
C LEU A 782 -1.13 8.23 -64.13
N CYS A 783 -2.37 7.99 -63.66
CA CYS A 783 -3.33 7.11 -64.31
C CYS A 783 -3.96 7.75 -65.56
N PHE A 784 -3.92 9.08 -65.69
CA PHE A 784 -4.41 9.80 -66.87
C PHE A 784 -3.42 9.71 -68.05
N LYS A 785 -3.95 9.56 -69.26
CA LYS A 785 -3.17 9.42 -70.50
C LYS A 785 -2.63 10.75 -71.01
N ASP A 786 -3.34 11.85 -70.74
CA ASP A 786 -3.09 13.18 -71.31
C ASP A 786 -2.20 14.07 -70.42
N VAL A 787 -1.60 13.49 -69.37
CA VAL A 787 -0.73 14.20 -68.43
C VAL A 787 0.72 13.80 -68.69
N ASP A 788 1.57 14.80 -68.98
CA ASP A 788 3.00 14.59 -69.10
C ASP A 788 3.63 14.32 -67.72
N ASP A 789 4.35 13.20 -67.58
CA ASP A 789 5.04 12.80 -66.35
C ASP A 789 6.01 13.89 -65.81
N LYS A 790 6.45 14.81 -66.67
CA LYS A 790 7.33 15.94 -66.31
C LYS A 790 6.61 17.09 -65.59
N MET A 791 5.29 17.21 -65.73
CA MET A 791 4.49 18.26 -65.08
C MET A 791 4.07 17.88 -63.65
N ILE A 792 4.18 16.61 -63.28
CA ILE A 792 3.72 16.06 -62.00
C ILE A 792 4.61 16.49 -60.82
N PRO A 793 5.96 16.44 -60.88
CA PRO A 793 6.81 16.87 -59.77
C PRO A 793 6.63 18.34 -59.31
N PRO A 794 6.60 19.35 -60.21
CA PRO A 794 6.44 20.75 -59.77
C PRO A 794 5.03 21.02 -59.22
N LEU A 795 4.00 20.32 -59.73
CA LEU A 795 2.65 20.42 -59.18
C LEU A 795 2.58 19.85 -57.76
N ILE A 796 3.23 18.73 -57.49
CA ILE A 796 3.28 18.11 -56.16
C ILE A 796 4.01 19.00 -55.15
N GLU A 797 5.10 19.66 -55.54
CA GLU A 797 5.79 20.63 -54.68
C GLU A 797 4.83 21.78 -54.29
N ARG A 798 4.09 22.31 -55.26
CA ARG A 798 3.06 23.33 -55.02
C ARG A 798 1.93 22.84 -54.09
N LEU A 799 1.47 21.60 -54.23
CA LEU A 799 0.45 21.02 -53.35
C LEU A 799 0.96 20.79 -51.92
N LYS A 800 2.26 20.48 -51.75
CA LYS A 800 2.90 20.37 -50.43
C LYS A 800 3.03 21.71 -49.73
N GLU A 801 3.35 22.77 -50.49
CA GLU A 801 3.36 24.14 -49.98
C GLU A 801 1.97 24.58 -49.51
N ILE A 802 0.94 24.37 -50.34
CA ILE A 802 -0.47 24.67 -49.99
C ILE A 802 -0.91 23.89 -48.75
N LYS A 803 -0.54 22.61 -48.62
CA LYS A 803 -0.87 21.81 -47.43
C LYS A 803 -0.22 22.40 -46.16
N LYS A 804 1.02 22.86 -46.26
CA LYS A 804 1.72 23.48 -45.14
C LYS A 804 1.07 24.81 -44.73
N ASP A 805 0.73 25.65 -45.71
CA ASP A 805 0.06 26.94 -45.47
C ASP A 805 -1.36 26.74 -44.89
N TYR A 806 -2.05 25.67 -45.29
CA TYR A 806 -3.35 25.28 -44.73
C TYR A 806 -3.24 24.82 -43.27
N HIS A 807 -2.25 23.98 -42.94
CA HIS A 807 -1.99 23.54 -41.56
C HIS A 807 -1.53 24.69 -40.65
N ASP A 808 -0.87 25.70 -41.19
CA ASP A 808 -0.48 26.91 -40.46
C ASP A 808 -1.68 27.86 -40.19
N SER A 809 -2.78 27.73 -40.95
CA SER A 809 -3.95 28.63 -40.88
C SER A 809 -5.21 28.02 -40.25
N VAL A 810 -5.35 26.68 -40.26
CA VAL A 810 -6.53 25.96 -39.77
C VAL A 810 -6.16 25.06 -38.58
N LEU A 811 -6.90 25.17 -37.47
CA LEU A 811 -6.76 24.28 -36.31
C LEU A 811 -7.22 22.86 -36.66
N GLN A 812 -6.52 21.84 -36.16
CA GLN A 812 -6.89 20.44 -36.36
C GLN A 812 -8.36 20.19 -35.95
N PRO A 813 -9.17 19.55 -36.83
CA PRO A 813 -10.54 19.17 -36.49
C PRO A 813 -10.58 18.17 -35.33
N GLU A 814 -11.61 18.24 -34.48
CA GLU A 814 -11.82 17.28 -33.39
C GLU A 814 -11.89 15.84 -33.94
N GLN A 815 -11.24 14.89 -33.26
CA GLN A 815 -11.08 13.49 -33.71
C GLN A 815 -12.41 12.78 -34.00
N SER A 816 -13.52 13.23 -33.41
CA SER A 816 -14.86 12.69 -33.59
C SER A 816 -15.50 13.02 -34.95
N GLN A 817 -14.94 13.96 -35.73
CA GLN A 817 -15.50 14.41 -37.01
C GLN A 817 -14.59 14.20 -38.22
N ALA A 818 -13.34 13.80 -38.00
CA ALA A 818 -12.33 13.66 -39.04
C ALA A 818 -12.40 12.28 -39.71
N VAL A 819 -12.61 12.26 -41.02
CA VAL A 819 -12.57 11.02 -41.81
C VAL A 819 -11.13 10.68 -42.15
N VAL A 820 -10.73 9.43 -41.91
CA VAL A 820 -9.33 8.99 -42.00
C VAL A 820 -9.01 8.34 -43.36
N THR A 821 -10.00 8.12 -44.22
CA THR A 821 -9.91 7.37 -45.50
C THR A 821 -8.66 7.66 -46.35
N LEU A 822 -8.20 8.90 -46.44
CA LEU A 822 -7.04 9.29 -47.28
C LEU A 822 -5.80 9.75 -46.49
N ASN A 823 -5.83 9.64 -45.16
CA ASN A 823 -4.70 10.04 -44.32
C ASN A 823 -3.50 9.12 -44.60
N ASN A 824 -2.33 9.72 -44.90
CA ASN A 824 -1.11 8.98 -45.24
C ASN A 824 -1.25 7.98 -46.41
N PHE A 825 -2.23 8.17 -47.30
CA PHE A 825 -2.42 7.32 -48.48
C PHE A 825 -1.14 7.19 -49.31
N SER A 826 -0.78 5.96 -49.68
CA SER A 826 0.31 5.70 -50.62
C SER A 826 -0.11 4.63 -51.62
N PHE A 827 0.07 4.95 -52.91
CA PHE A 827 -0.17 4.00 -54.00
C PHE A 827 1.06 3.13 -54.32
N VAL A 828 2.21 3.44 -53.70
CA VAL A 828 3.49 2.73 -53.88
C VAL A 828 3.50 1.40 -53.13
#